data_AF-A0A367J7N1-F1
#
_entry.id   AF-A0A367J7N1-F1
#
_cell.length_a   1.000
_cell.length_b   1.000
_cell.length_c   1.000
_cell.angle_alpha   90.00
_cell.angle_beta   90.00
_cell.angle_gamma   90.00
#
_symmetry.space_group_name_H-M   'P 1'
#
loop_
_entity.id
_entity.type
_entity.pdbx_description
1 polymer ?
#
loop_
_entity_poly.entity_id
_entity_poly.type
_entity_poly.pdbx_seq_one_letter_code
_entity_poly.pdbx_strand_id
1 'polypeptide(L)'
;MDQSSTQGILIHLNQGNYQAALDLATELSLDKTAIYKAQWSQLSRQKGTHIQESDLELLTLVKDDDAWVAVQCLNTVVDEPNVQKKIIKLGKECAMKQTEAIIAKLDPQYTPTTQELTWLRTRHYFLQYSDRLETIIKIWPSLTDKGSFAEAYSQFRDCNLIALAIESAREENNIMLDALFMHHGKQLLPYRLFILSQIPETADPSSFDLPHVTNDHEDPWLQEPWRSELDVVEQDWVQDLIRLDVPEKAAYLKTLHDSIQSTDYPTSLKVIADWYMERADAADAIGLSTHALEISRYAQVMGVTGIESKLAEYEWLCKYVYSSNDNRFINLSKFRELSNYEVLEGLLHNTSSKTIIDDMLRLALPWIEVCKSRKIQEYEDEEKAEFLLHRWLLGTQATPDHLDRCCLICEHSKPTLSTEDRVIKDNFDLSRLVLSIIYSSDGSHMEYLVRLFECLPIFSDTPQQDKEVTDMATILPYASTPLGIFTALQEAGPFGLTKMMDTLQGHLSSAEMLARYHTYVPLRWYLEDQPVSSQRQLCIRIASQAAGGVESGGARFDQDDDWRELLDDMLRLQDGGKGVFGKLDSEEVLEVFFSSLLRCGRFKLAKELILGRNKLIDITKAEKLVIDAEREFFDNATSGDMYSGDLKQAWDCLKILPPTTQIKKEMGLIEAAHTLIAEYRVQHQPGISLMPIQIRQSSNRLEFISKLLNIKRDIYNHHEKVLQLVTRLGYNEDDTLAKVKAISMLASAALVEEDYLQSYKLCQIAVEMALNKSTKHPKAYNDQVDHTVWQICFNLGKLKSFDDVSRRLNVLSMAMSLSPAEHLRDVLAAWRELDATKPSQIDLAQLDADRYETNTESASNWQGLLQNATKQWSLGDLLAGTSGEQTEGGKRKRDIVRNVVGSWLF
;
A
#
# COMPACT_ATOMS: atom_id res chain seq x y z
N MET A 1 86.17 42.47 63.13
CA MET A 1 85.41 41.47 62.34
C MET A 1 86.20 41.22 61.09
N ASP A 2 86.84 40.06 60.97
CA ASP A 2 87.73 39.76 59.86
C ASP A 2 86.93 39.43 58.60
N GLN A 3 87.17 40.17 57.51
CA GLN A 3 86.57 39.91 56.18
C GLN A 3 86.87 38.50 55.63
N SER A 4 87.89 37.83 56.19
CA SER A 4 88.32 36.47 55.84
C SER A 4 87.32 35.39 56.30
N SER A 5 86.66 35.56 57.45
CA SER A 5 85.78 34.53 58.02
C SER A 5 84.40 34.49 57.35
N THR A 6 83.85 35.64 56.95
CA THR A 6 82.64 35.73 56.12
C THR A 6 82.87 35.21 54.70
N GLN A 7 84.08 35.34 54.15
CA GLN A 7 84.44 34.79 52.85
C GLN A 7 84.45 33.24 52.86
N GLY A 8 84.91 32.63 53.95
CA GLY A 8 84.88 31.17 54.13
C GLY A 8 83.45 30.59 54.12
N ILE A 9 82.51 31.23 54.83
CA ILE A 9 81.10 30.83 54.83
C ILE A 9 80.49 30.96 53.42
N LEU A 10 80.76 32.07 52.71
CA LEU A 10 80.29 32.27 51.33
C LEU A 10 80.84 31.22 50.35
N ILE A 11 82.09 30.78 50.53
CA ILE A 11 82.68 29.71 49.72
C ILE A 11 81.95 28.39 49.97
N HIS A 12 81.70 28.02 51.23
CA HIS A 12 80.97 26.79 51.56
C HIS A 12 79.51 26.83 51.09
N LEU A 13 78.85 27.99 51.15
CA LEU A 13 77.51 28.19 50.61
C LEU A 13 77.45 28.03 49.09
N ASN A 14 78.40 28.62 48.35
CA ASN A 14 78.48 28.48 46.89
C ASN A 14 78.81 27.04 46.43
N GLN A 15 79.44 26.25 47.31
CA GLN A 15 79.77 24.84 47.06
C GLN A 15 78.66 23.86 47.52
N GLY A 16 77.57 24.35 48.13
CA GLY A 16 76.50 23.50 48.67
C GLY A 16 76.85 22.75 49.96
N ASN A 17 77.96 23.11 50.62
CA ASN A 17 78.45 22.46 51.84
C ASN A 17 77.85 23.10 53.10
N TYR A 18 76.54 22.94 53.28
CA TYR A 18 75.78 23.65 54.32
C TYR A 18 76.16 23.27 55.75
N GLN A 19 76.47 22.00 56.04
CA GLN A 19 76.86 21.58 57.38
C GLN A 19 78.19 22.24 57.80
N ALA A 20 79.18 22.27 56.90
CA ALA A 20 80.45 22.95 57.16
C ALA A 20 80.26 24.46 57.37
N ALA A 21 79.34 25.09 56.64
CA ALA A 21 78.97 26.49 56.85
C ALA A 21 78.30 26.70 58.23
N LEU A 22 77.43 25.79 58.67
CA LEU A 22 76.78 25.84 60.00
C LEU A 22 77.77 25.63 61.14
N ASP A 23 78.71 24.71 61.00
CA ASP A 23 79.74 24.43 61.99
C ASP A 23 80.65 25.66 62.17
N LEU A 24 81.09 26.27 61.07
CA LEU A 24 81.86 27.53 61.07
C LEU A 24 81.07 28.69 61.67
N ALA A 25 79.78 28.84 61.33
CA ALA A 25 78.94 29.89 61.92
C ALA A 25 78.75 29.67 63.44
N THR A 26 78.72 28.42 63.90
CA THR A 26 78.61 28.09 65.33
C THR A 26 79.91 28.41 66.06
N GLU A 27 81.06 28.04 65.51
CA GLU A 27 82.39 28.36 66.06
C GLU A 27 82.61 29.87 66.17
N LEU A 28 82.11 30.63 65.20
CA LEU A 28 82.27 32.08 65.11
C LEU A 28 81.13 32.88 65.78
N SER A 29 80.13 32.21 66.38
CA SER A 29 78.93 32.84 66.97
C SER A 29 78.20 33.81 66.02
N LEU A 30 78.13 33.46 64.73
CA LEU A 30 77.46 34.24 63.69
C LEU A 30 75.99 33.81 63.49
N ASP A 31 75.17 34.73 62.98
CA ASP A 31 73.78 34.45 62.63
C ASP A 31 73.71 33.37 61.53
N LYS A 32 72.95 32.30 61.81
CA LYS A 32 72.78 31.13 60.94
C LYS A 32 71.67 31.33 59.91
N THR A 33 70.86 32.40 60.04
CA THR A 33 69.71 32.68 59.18
C THR A 33 70.07 32.70 57.69
N ALA A 34 71.18 33.35 57.33
CA ALA A 34 71.62 33.42 55.94
C ALA A 34 71.95 32.03 55.34
N ILE A 35 72.46 31.11 56.17
CA ILE A 35 72.79 29.74 55.76
C ILE A 35 71.51 28.92 55.54
N TYR A 36 70.55 29.00 56.48
CA TYR A 36 69.26 28.32 56.33
C TYR A 36 68.47 28.83 55.10
N LYS A 37 68.48 30.14 54.83
CA LYS A 37 67.87 30.72 53.62
C LYS A 37 68.49 30.21 52.33
N ALA A 38 69.83 30.12 52.28
CA ALA A 38 70.56 29.61 51.12
C ALA A 38 70.30 28.10 50.92
N GLN A 39 70.26 27.33 52.01
CA GLN A 39 69.95 25.90 51.99
C GLN A 39 68.52 25.64 51.48
N TRP A 40 67.53 26.37 51.99
CA TRP A 40 66.15 26.29 51.50
C TRP A 40 66.05 26.66 50.01
N SER A 41 66.70 27.76 49.59
CA SER A 41 66.61 28.23 48.20
C SER A 41 67.16 27.22 47.20
N GLN A 42 68.25 26.51 47.54
CA GLN A 42 68.77 25.44 46.69
C GLN A 42 67.88 24.20 46.74
N LEU A 43 67.42 23.81 47.94
CA LEU A 43 66.55 22.64 48.13
C LEU A 43 65.23 22.79 47.37
N SER A 44 64.58 23.95 47.48
CA SER A 44 63.34 24.28 46.78
C SER A 44 63.50 24.21 45.26
N ARG A 45 64.63 24.70 44.71
CA ARG A 45 64.93 24.57 43.28
C ARG A 45 65.17 23.14 42.82
N GLN A 46 65.78 22.31 43.67
CA GLN A 46 66.09 20.92 43.33
C GLN A 46 64.87 20.01 43.42
N LYS A 47 64.07 20.14 44.49
CA LYS A 47 62.92 19.27 44.75
C LYS A 47 61.62 19.78 44.11
N GLY A 48 61.50 21.06 43.81
CA GLY A 48 60.30 21.62 43.18
C GLY A 48 59.04 21.30 43.98
N THR A 49 58.08 20.62 43.36
CA THR A 49 56.81 20.21 43.97
C THR A 49 56.93 19.01 44.92
N HIS A 50 58.07 18.32 44.96
CA HIS A 50 58.29 17.11 45.76
C HIS A 50 58.90 17.38 47.16
N ILE A 51 58.83 18.61 47.64
CA ILE A 51 59.28 18.97 49.01
C ILE A 51 58.53 18.12 50.03
N GLN A 52 59.25 17.59 51.01
CA GLN A 52 58.74 16.71 52.06
C GLN A 52 58.59 17.45 53.39
N GLU A 53 57.89 16.83 54.34
CA GLU A 53 57.68 17.42 55.67
C GLU A 53 58.98 17.79 56.40
N SER A 54 60.01 16.94 56.34
CA SER A 54 61.29 17.19 57.02
C SER A 54 62.04 18.39 56.46
N ASP A 55 61.81 18.75 55.21
CA ASP A 55 62.45 19.91 54.57
C ASP A 55 61.92 21.23 55.16
N LEU A 56 60.68 21.24 55.69
CA LEU A 56 60.03 22.42 56.26
C LEU A 56 60.68 22.89 57.56
N GLU A 57 61.44 22.03 58.25
CA GLU A 57 62.20 22.41 59.44
C GLU A 57 63.18 23.57 59.14
N LEU A 58 63.71 23.65 57.92
CA LEU A 58 64.59 24.76 57.53
C LEU A 58 63.90 26.13 57.57
N LEU A 59 62.60 26.18 57.28
CA LEU A 59 61.82 27.42 57.35
C LEU A 59 61.56 27.83 58.80
N THR A 60 61.30 26.87 59.70
CA THR A 60 61.03 27.18 61.12
C THR A 60 62.29 27.60 61.89
N LEU A 61 63.48 27.26 61.38
CA LEU A 61 64.76 27.70 61.92
C LEU A 61 65.10 29.18 61.62
N VAL A 62 64.40 29.82 60.67
CA VAL A 62 64.54 31.24 60.35
C VAL A 62 63.64 32.08 61.29
N LYS A 63 64.21 32.64 62.36
CA LYS A 63 63.44 33.32 63.43
C LYS A 63 63.26 34.82 63.25
N ASP A 64 64.18 35.49 62.56
CA ASP A 64 64.27 36.96 62.55
C ASP A 64 63.82 37.61 61.23
N ASP A 65 63.25 36.83 60.30
CA ASP A 65 62.77 37.34 59.00
C ASP A 65 61.44 36.70 58.58
N ASP A 66 60.38 37.07 59.31
CA ASP A 66 59.00 36.62 59.03
C ASP A 66 58.56 36.99 57.61
N ALA A 67 59.06 38.10 57.04
CA ALA A 67 58.73 38.52 55.67
C ALA A 67 59.28 37.54 54.64
N TRP A 68 60.55 37.13 54.79
CA TRP A 68 61.16 36.14 53.90
C TRP A 68 60.46 34.78 54.00
N VAL A 69 60.15 34.32 55.22
CA VAL A 69 59.45 33.04 55.43
C VAL A 69 58.05 33.09 54.80
N ALA A 70 57.30 34.16 55.02
CA ALA A 70 55.98 34.34 54.40
C ALA A 70 56.04 34.30 52.86
N VAL A 71 57.03 34.97 52.25
CA VAL A 71 57.22 34.93 50.78
C VAL A 71 57.55 33.51 50.29
N GLN A 72 58.39 32.77 51.00
CA GLN A 72 58.66 31.37 50.63
C GLN A 72 57.40 30.51 50.73
N CYS A 73 56.59 30.67 51.79
CA CYS A 73 55.35 29.93 51.96
C CYS A 73 54.29 30.27 50.89
N LEU A 74 54.22 31.53 50.42
CA LEU A 74 53.32 31.91 49.32
C LEU A 74 53.76 31.30 47.98
N ASN A 75 55.05 31.30 47.69
CA ASN A 75 55.59 30.83 46.41
C ASN A 75 55.71 29.30 46.30
N THR A 76 55.78 28.60 47.43
CA THR A 76 56.00 27.15 47.43
C THR A 76 54.67 26.40 47.30
N VAL A 77 54.58 25.54 46.28
CA VAL A 77 53.45 24.65 46.04
C VAL A 77 53.96 23.23 45.88
N VAL A 78 53.36 22.28 46.59
CA VAL A 78 53.83 20.89 46.67
C VAL A 78 52.72 19.88 46.35
N ASP A 79 53.12 18.70 45.88
CA ASP A 79 52.22 17.61 45.49
C ASP A 79 51.56 16.92 46.68
N GLU A 80 52.19 16.94 47.85
CA GLU A 80 51.66 16.27 49.04
C GLU A 80 50.73 17.22 49.82
N PRO A 81 49.42 16.93 49.91
CA PRO A 81 48.46 17.86 50.50
C PRO A 81 48.74 18.20 51.98
N ASN A 82 49.22 17.22 52.75
CA ASN A 82 49.55 17.42 54.16
C ASN A 82 50.77 18.33 54.35
N VAL A 83 51.75 18.26 53.45
CA VAL A 83 52.91 19.15 53.44
C VAL A 83 52.48 20.55 53.03
N GLN A 84 51.63 20.68 52.01
CA GLN A 84 51.06 21.99 51.61
C GLN A 84 50.28 22.65 52.76
N LYS A 85 49.49 21.88 53.53
CA LYS A 85 48.80 22.39 54.72
C LYS A 85 49.77 22.97 55.74
N LYS A 86 50.91 22.30 55.97
CA LYS A 86 51.95 22.77 56.91
C LYS A 86 52.62 24.04 56.42
N ILE A 87 52.90 24.16 55.11
CA ILE A 87 53.45 25.38 54.50
C ILE A 87 52.51 26.58 54.69
N ILE A 88 51.23 26.41 54.35
CA ILE A 88 50.22 27.48 54.51
C ILE A 88 50.03 27.83 55.98
N LYS A 89 50.01 26.84 56.88
CA LYS A 89 49.91 27.08 58.32
C LYS A 89 51.08 27.92 58.85
N LEU A 90 52.32 27.58 58.48
CA LEU A 90 53.51 28.33 58.89
C LEU A 90 53.45 29.79 58.40
N GLY A 91 53.11 29.99 57.13
CA GLY A 91 52.97 31.35 56.57
C GLY A 91 51.84 32.15 57.23
N LYS A 92 50.70 31.50 57.52
CA LYS A 92 49.57 32.09 58.25
C LYS A 92 49.99 32.53 59.66
N GLU A 93 50.72 31.70 60.41
CA GLU A 93 51.22 32.05 61.74
C GLU A 93 52.16 33.27 61.70
N CYS A 94 53.08 33.33 60.74
CA CYS A 94 53.94 34.51 60.50
C CYS A 94 53.11 35.77 60.23
N ALA A 95 52.12 35.69 59.33
CA ALA A 95 51.27 36.83 58.99
C ALA A 95 50.40 37.26 60.18
N MET A 96 49.87 36.32 60.98
CA MET A 96 49.08 36.63 62.17
C MET A 96 49.90 37.36 63.23
N LYS A 97 51.11 36.90 63.51
CA LYS A 97 52.05 37.54 64.45
C LYS A 97 52.37 38.98 64.05
N GLN A 98 52.60 39.22 62.75
CA GLN A 98 52.94 40.55 62.24
C GLN A 98 51.74 41.51 62.16
N THR A 99 50.51 40.99 62.10
CA THR A 99 49.29 41.79 62.00
C THR A 99 48.56 42.01 63.33
N GLU A 100 48.92 41.29 64.40
CA GLU A 100 48.26 41.38 65.71
C GLU A 100 48.21 42.81 66.26
N ALA A 101 49.34 43.52 66.26
CA ALA A 101 49.42 44.90 66.73
C ALA A 101 48.74 45.92 65.79
N ILE A 102 48.60 45.58 64.51
CA ILE A 102 47.93 46.40 63.49
C ILE A 102 46.42 46.31 63.69
N ILE A 103 45.90 45.08 63.78
CA ILE A 103 44.48 44.79 63.96
C ILE A 103 43.96 45.42 65.26
N ALA A 104 44.74 45.40 66.34
CA ALA A 104 44.36 46.05 67.61
C ALA A 104 44.14 47.57 67.50
N LYS A 105 44.69 48.23 66.47
CA LYS A 105 44.56 49.67 66.21
C LYS A 105 43.63 49.98 65.04
N LEU A 106 43.16 48.96 64.32
CA LEU A 106 42.46 49.12 63.06
C LEU A 106 41.04 49.62 63.33
N ASP A 107 40.74 50.83 62.87
CA ASP A 107 39.40 51.41 62.83
C ASP A 107 39.16 52.08 61.47
N PRO A 108 37.92 52.47 61.12
CA PRO A 108 37.64 53.10 59.83
C PRO A 108 38.32 54.48 59.59
N GLN A 109 38.93 55.09 60.61
CA GLN A 109 39.60 56.39 60.53
C GLN A 109 41.13 56.26 60.46
N TYR A 110 41.65 55.10 60.85
CA TYR A 110 43.07 54.78 60.83
C TYR A 110 43.57 54.61 59.38
N THR A 111 44.75 55.16 59.11
CA THR A 111 45.40 55.10 57.79
C THR A 111 46.66 54.23 57.91
N PRO A 112 46.60 52.94 57.53
CA PRO A 112 47.75 52.06 57.64
C PRO A 112 48.87 52.47 56.68
N THR A 113 50.11 52.25 57.09
CA THR A 113 51.29 52.40 56.23
C THR A 113 51.31 51.34 55.12
N THR A 114 52.08 51.57 54.05
CA THR A 114 52.23 50.60 52.95
C THR A 114 52.71 49.23 53.43
N GLN A 115 53.56 49.18 54.46
CA GLN A 115 54.04 47.94 55.06
C GLN A 115 52.93 47.22 55.83
N GLU A 116 52.12 47.95 56.59
CA GLU A 116 50.96 47.40 57.31
C GLU A 116 49.90 46.87 56.33
N LEU A 117 49.59 47.61 55.26
CA LEU A 117 48.71 47.14 54.19
C LEU A 117 49.24 45.85 53.53
N THR A 118 50.55 45.75 53.33
CA THR A 118 51.18 44.55 52.77
C THR A 118 50.95 43.34 53.68
N TRP A 119 51.19 43.49 54.99
CA TRP A 119 50.95 42.40 55.94
C TRP A 119 49.48 42.02 56.10
N LEU A 120 48.56 42.99 56.05
CA LEU A 120 47.11 42.72 56.05
C LEU A 120 46.70 41.94 54.79
N ARG A 121 47.23 42.29 53.61
CA ARG A 121 47.05 41.51 52.37
C ARG A 121 47.63 40.11 52.47
N THR A 122 48.84 39.98 53.01
CA THR A 122 49.49 38.67 53.22
C THR A 122 48.66 37.77 54.15
N ARG A 123 48.10 38.32 55.24
CA ARG A 123 47.16 37.58 56.10
C ARG A 123 45.93 37.14 55.31
N HIS A 124 45.34 38.02 54.52
CA HIS A 124 44.19 37.67 53.67
C HIS A 124 44.52 36.55 52.67
N TYR A 125 45.65 36.63 51.97
CA TYR A 125 46.08 35.58 51.03
C TYR A 125 46.22 34.22 51.72
N PHE A 126 46.87 34.14 52.89
CA PHE A 126 47.01 32.86 53.59
C PHE A 126 45.68 32.28 54.08
N LEU A 127 44.75 33.13 54.51
CA LEU A 127 43.40 32.70 54.89
C LEU A 127 42.63 32.15 53.68
N GLN A 128 42.64 32.90 52.57
CA GLN A 128 42.00 32.49 51.33
C GLN A 128 42.60 31.19 50.77
N TYR A 129 43.93 31.10 50.71
CA TYR A 129 44.64 29.92 50.22
C TYR A 129 44.44 28.72 51.13
N SER A 130 44.30 28.91 52.45
CA SER A 130 43.96 27.84 53.40
C SER A 130 42.58 27.27 53.10
N ASP A 131 41.56 28.11 52.96
CA ASP A 131 40.20 27.64 52.69
C ASP A 131 40.10 26.97 51.32
N ARG A 132 40.76 27.54 50.31
CA ARG A 132 40.86 26.94 48.98
C ARG A 132 41.62 25.61 49.00
N LEU A 133 42.65 25.48 49.84
CA LEU A 133 43.38 24.23 50.00
C LEU A 133 42.49 23.13 50.56
N GLU A 134 41.70 23.44 51.60
CA GLU A 134 40.77 22.46 52.16
C GLU A 134 39.69 22.05 51.14
N THR A 135 39.16 22.99 50.34
CA THR A 135 38.23 22.67 49.25
C THR A 135 38.85 21.75 48.20
N ILE A 136 40.03 22.09 47.66
CA ILE A 136 40.64 21.26 46.62
C ILE A 136 40.99 19.87 47.17
N ILE A 137 41.41 19.77 48.43
CA ILE A 137 41.72 18.49 49.08
C ILE A 137 40.46 17.63 49.22
N LYS A 138 39.31 18.25 49.55
CA LYS A 138 38.04 17.54 49.68
C LYS A 138 37.57 16.95 48.34
N ILE A 139 37.73 17.70 47.24
CA ILE A 139 37.28 17.25 45.91
C ILE A 139 38.33 16.45 45.12
N TRP A 140 39.62 16.55 45.48
CA TRP A 140 40.73 15.88 44.80
C TRP A 140 40.53 14.37 44.56
N PRO A 141 39.99 13.59 45.52
CA PRO A 141 39.73 12.17 45.30
C PRO A 141 38.80 11.92 44.10
N SER A 142 37.85 12.82 43.85
CA SER A 142 36.77 12.69 42.87
C SER A 142 37.10 13.24 41.48
N LEU A 143 38.22 13.95 41.30
CA LEU A 143 38.66 14.44 40.00
C LEU A 143 39.18 13.29 39.14
N THR A 144 38.74 13.18 37.89
CA THR A 144 39.05 12.04 37.00
C THR A 144 40.34 12.21 36.20
N ASP A 145 40.74 13.44 35.87
CA ASP A 145 41.97 13.75 35.11
C ASP A 145 43.04 14.33 36.04
N LYS A 146 43.71 13.45 36.79
CA LYS A 146 44.65 13.86 37.85
C LYS A 146 46.01 14.23 37.26
N GLY A 147 46.18 15.50 36.92
CA GLY A 147 47.51 16.13 36.83
C GLY A 147 48.22 16.16 38.19
N SER A 148 49.27 16.97 38.31
CA SER A 148 49.92 17.19 39.62
C SER A 148 48.98 17.94 40.58
N PHE A 149 48.94 17.52 41.86
CA PHE A 149 48.17 18.24 42.87
C PHE A 149 48.69 19.68 43.03
N ALA A 150 50.01 19.87 42.94
CA ALA A 150 50.62 21.18 42.99
C ALA A 150 50.13 22.10 41.87
N GLU A 151 50.03 21.59 40.65
CA GLU A 151 49.51 22.34 39.50
C GLU A 151 48.04 22.72 39.69
N ALA A 152 47.19 21.75 40.05
CA ALA A 152 45.77 21.97 40.26
C ALA A 152 45.49 22.96 41.40
N TYR A 153 46.19 22.83 42.53
CA TYR A 153 46.06 23.78 43.64
C TYR A 153 46.63 25.15 43.28
N SER A 154 47.74 25.23 42.53
CA SER A 154 48.29 26.51 42.08
C SER A 154 47.32 27.26 41.18
N GLN A 155 46.59 26.57 40.31
CA GLN A 155 45.55 27.19 39.48
C GLN A 155 44.34 27.58 40.34
N PHE A 156 43.88 26.68 41.22
CA PHE A 156 42.69 26.90 42.05
C PHE A 156 42.88 28.00 43.10
N ARG A 157 44.06 28.11 43.73
CA ARG A 157 44.28 29.09 44.81
C ARG A 157 44.23 30.54 44.32
N ASP A 158 44.54 30.77 43.05
CA ASP A 158 44.63 32.11 42.44
C ASP A 158 43.46 32.43 41.48
N CYS A 159 42.58 31.47 41.20
CA CYS A 159 41.48 31.67 40.26
C CYS A 159 40.39 32.65 40.76
N ASN A 160 39.59 33.17 39.83
CA ASN A 160 38.33 33.83 40.17
C ASN A 160 37.26 32.75 40.37
N LEU A 161 36.70 32.64 41.58
CA LEU A 161 35.75 31.58 41.92
C LEU A 161 34.45 31.67 41.10
N ILE A 162 34.00 32.88 40.73
CA ILE A 162 32.80 33.05 39.89
C ILE A 162 33.08 32.53 38.48
N ALA A 163 34.23 32.87 37.91
CA ALA A 163 34.63 32.39 36.59
C ALA A 163 34.82 30.86 36.59
N LEU A 164 35.40 30.29 37.66
CA LEU A 164 35.54 28.85 37.82
C LEU A 164 34.18 28.17 37.96
N ALA A 165 33.24 28.74 38.71
CA ALA A 165 31.90 28.20 38.85
C ALA A 165 31.14 28.22 37.50
N ILE A 166 31.26 29.31 36.74
CA ILE A 166 30.71 29.40 35.37
C ILE A 166 31.26 28.29 34.48
N GLU A 167 32.58 28.08 34.48
CA GLU A 167 33.19 27.05 33.64
C GLU A 167 32.80 25.64 34.13
N SER A 168 32.77 25.42 35.44
CA SER A 168 32.33 24.15 36.03
C SER A 168 30.87 23.83 35.68
N ALA A 169 30.00 24.83 35.58
CA ALA A 169 28.63 24.66 35.12
C ALA A 169 28.57 24.24 33.64
N ARG A 170 29.38 24.85 32.78
CA ARG A 170 29.47 24.49 31.35
C ARG A 170 30.01 23.09 31.11
N GLU A 171 30.95 22.66 31.94
CA GLU A 171 31.54 21.32 31.91
C GLU A 171 30.70 20.25 32.63
N GLU A 172 29.52 20.61 33.16
CA GLU A 172 28.65 19.73 33.95
C GLU A 172 29.34 19.13 35.19
N ASN A 173 30.31 19.83 35.77
CA ASN A 173 31.07 19.40 36.95
C ASN A 173 30.33 19.75 38.26
N ASN A 174 29.31 18.96 38.58
CA ASN A 174 28.51 19.12 39.80
C ASN A 174 29.34 19.03 41.10
N ILE A 175 30.34 18.15 41.16
CA ILE A 175 31.21 17.99 42.34
C ILE A 175 31.94 19.29 42.69
N MET A 176 32.48 20.00 41.68
CA MET A 176 33.14 21.28 41.89
C MET A 176 32.12 22.36 42.28
N LEU A 177 30.98 22.44 41.59
CA LEU A 177 29.92 23.40 41.89
C LEU A 177 29.40 23.27 43.32
N ASP A 178 29.08 22.06 43.76
CA ASP A 178 28.59 21.78 45.11
C ASP A 178 29.63 22.22 46.15
N ALA A 179 30.90 21.87 45.94
CA ALA A 179 31.97 22.26 46.85
C ALA A 179 32.19 23.79 46.89
N LEU A 180 32.01 24.47 45.75
CA LEU A 180 32.10 25.92 45.66
C LEU A 180 30.94 26.61 46.39
N PHE A 181 29.68 26.22 46.14
CA PHE A 181 28.54 26.81 46.86
C PHE A 181 28.55 26.48 48.36
N MET A 182 28.90 25.25 48.73
CA MET A 182 28.97 24.80 50.12
C MET A 182 30.01 25.56 50.93
N HIS A 183 31.24 25.69 50.41
CA HIS A 183 32.38 26.21 51.18
C HIS A 183 32.69 27.69 50.92
N HIS A 184 32.26 28.22 49.77
CA HIS A 184 32.55 29.60 49.32
C HIS A 184 31.27 30.41 49.02
N GLY A 185 30.13 30.01 49.57
CA GLY A 185 28.80 30.57 49.29
C GLY A 185 28.68 32.09 49.38
N LYS A 186 29.34 32.75 50.35
CA LYS A 186 29.33 34.23 50.50
C LYS A 186 29.70 34.96 49.19
N GLN A 187 30.63 34.42 48.40
CA GLN A 187 31.10 35.05 47.16
C GLN A 187 30.26 34.66 45.93
N LEU A 188 29.58 33.52 45.98
CA LEU A 188 28.96 32.88 44.80
C LEU A 188 27.43 32.98 44.79
N LEU A 189 26.78 32.93 45.95
CA LEU A 189 25.32 32.91 46.04
C LEU A 189 24.64 34.13 45.40
N PRO A 190 25.18 35.37 45.46
CA PRO A 190 24.63 36.49 44.70
C PRO A 190 24.57 36.25 43.18
N TYR A 191 25.42 35.37 42.64
CA TYR A 191 25.51 35.08 41.20
C TYR A 191 24.98 33.68 40.84
N ARG A 192 24.42 32.93 41.80
CA ARG A 192 24.04 31.51 41.65
C ARG A 192 23.14 31.25 40.43
N LEU A 193 22.12 32.08 40.20
CA LEU A 193 21.18 31.87 39.09
C LEU A 193 21.86 32.07 37.72
N PHE A 194 22.79 33.02 37.64
CA PHE A 194 23.59 33.22 36.43
C PHE A 194 24.57 32.06 36.23
N ILE A 195 25.23 31.59 37.28
CA ILE A 195 26.15 30.44 37.20
C ILE A 195 25.40 29.20 36.74
N LEU A 196 24.27 28.89 37.37
CA LEU A 196 23.46 27.70 37.07
C LEU A 196 22.77 27.79 35.70
N SER A 197 22.55 28.98 35.15
CA SER A 197 22.06 29.12 33.76
C SER A 197 23.11 28.79 32.71
N GLN A 198 24.38 28.64 33.10
CA GLN A 198 25.45 28.19 32.19
C GLN A 198 25.51 26.67 32.05
N ILE A 199 24.71 25.92 32.84
CA ILE A 199 24.58 24.47 32.69
C ILE A 199 23.87 24.20 31.36
N PRO A 200 24.47 23.39 30.46
CA PRO A 200 23.88 23.04 29.18
C PRO A 200 22.44 22.55 29.33
N GLU A 201 21.56 22.94 28.41
CA GLU A 201 20.15 22.52 28.43
C GLU A 201 19.95 21.01 28.21
N THR A 202 20.99 20.30 27.75
CA THR A 202 21.03 18.84 27.63
C THR A 202 21.33 18.11 28.94
N ALA A 203 21.77 18.82 29.98
CA ALA A 203 22.15 18.19 31.23
C ALA A 203 20.93 17.80 32.07
N ASP A 204 21.02 16.69 32.80
CA ASP A 204 19.97 16.23 33.71
C ASP A 204 19.84 17.22 34.89
N PRO A 205 18.69 17.90 35.07
CA PRO A 205 18.48 18.84 36.17
C PRO A 205 18.68 18.22 37.55
N SER A 206 18.42 16.91 37.70
CA SER A 206 18.53 16.21 38.97
C SER A 206 19.97 15.94 39.43
N SER A 207 20.94 16.12 38.53
CA SER A 207 22.36 15.95 38.82
C SER A 207 23.00 17.15 39.54
N PHE A 208 22.29 18.27 39.63
CA PHE A 208 22.75 19.52 40.24
C PHE A 208 21.85 19.93 41.41
N ASP A 209 22.43 20.56 42.43
CA ASP A 209 21.68 21.24 43.49
C ASP A 209 21.13 22.57 42.93
N LEU A 210 19.86 22.59 42.55
CA LEU A 210 19.19 23.78 41.99
C LEU A 210 18.36 24.49 43.08
N PRO A 211 17.95 25.76 42.88
CA PRO A 211 17.21 26.51 43.88
C PRO A 211 15.89 25.81 44.28
N HIS A 212 15.72 25.61 45.59
CA HIS A 212 14.51 25.09 46.21
C HIS A 212 13.69 26.24 46.82
N VAL A 213 12.36 26.09 46.88
CA VAL A 213 11.45 27.14 47.37
C VAL A 213 10.48 26.58 48.42
N THR A 214 10.50 27.18 49.61
CA THR A 214 9.52 26.94 50.67
C THR A 214 8.90 28.28 51.11
N ASN A 215 7.58 28.34 51.31
CA ASN A 215 6.85 29.54 51.77
C ASN A 215 7.16 30.81 50.92
N ASP A 216 6.99 30.71 49.60
CA ASP A 216 7.13 31.79 48.61
C ASP A 216 8.53 32.42 48.47
N HIS A 217 9.56 31.84 49.10
CA HIS A 217 10.93 32.32 49.04
C HIS A 217 11.91 31.18 48.82
N GLU A 218 13.03 31.49 48.18
CA GLU A 218 14.13 30.54 48.02
C GLU A 218 14.67 30.09 49.39
N ASP A 219 14.93 28.79 49.51
CA ASP A 219 15.50 28.21 50.71
C ASP A 219 16.98 28.56 50.83
N PRO A 220 17.46 28.85 52.06
CA PRO A 220 18.88 29.02 52.29
C PRO A 220 19.65 27.74 51.92
N TRP A 221 20.56 27.86 50.97
CA TRP A 221 21.53 26.85 50.60
C TRP A 221 22.37 26.43 51.79
N LEU A 222 22.63 25.13 51.89
CA LEU A 222 23.52 24.57 52.90
C LEU A 222 24.93 25.13 52.68
N GLN A 223 25.45 25.80 53.71
CA GLN A 223 26.79 26.39 53.71
C GLN A 223 27.59 25.87 54.89
N GLU A 224 28.77 25.35 54.60
CA GLU A 224 29.76 24.88 55.57
C GLU A 224 31.11 25.57 55.30
N PRO A 225 31.24 26.89 55.56
CA PRO A 225 32.52 27.56 55.38
C PRO A 225 33.58 26.90 56.28
N TRP A 226 34.82 26.77 55.78
CA TRP A 226 35.91 26.14 56.53
C TRP A 226 36.25 26.85 57.84
N ARG A 227 35.85 28.12 57.97
CA ARG A 227 35.99 28.95 59.16
C ARG A 227 34.63 29.55 59.51
N SER A 228 34.21 29.38 60.76
CA SER A 228 32.91 29.85 61.24
C SER A 228 32.83 31.36 61.45
N GLU A 229 33.97 32.02 61.69
CA GLU A 229 34.08 33.46 61.89
C GLU A 229 34.97 34.09 60.82
N LEU A 230 34.53 35.23 60.28
CA LEU A 230 35.33 36.02 59.37
C LEU A 230 36.47 36.70 60.13
N ASP A 231 37.66 36.64 59.54
CA ASP A 231 38.79 37.40 60.06
C ASP A 231 38.56 38.90 59.85
N VAL A 232 39.21 39.75 60.66
CA VAL A 232 39.11 41.21 60.52
C VAL A 232 39.47 41.65 59.10
N VAL A 233 40.47 41.01 58.48
CA VAL A 233 40.88 41.36 57.11
C VAL A 233 39.84 41.00 56.05
N GLU A 234 38.81 40.21 56.38
CA GLU A 234 37.76 39.74 55.46
C GLU A 234 36.45 40.51 55.60
N GLN A 235 36.42 41.51 56.48
CA GLN A 235 35.33 42.48 56.54
C GLN A 235 35.37 43.39 55.32
N ASP A 236 34.19 43.73 54.78
CA ASP A 236 34.09 44.39 53.47
C ASP A 236 34.84 45.74 53.44
N TRP A 237 34.76 46.54 54.50
CA TRP A 237 35.49 47.82 54.60
C TRP A 237 37.02 47.65 54.69
N VAL A 238 37.50 46.54 55.26
CA VAL A 238 38.95 46.23 55.31
C VAL A 238 39.40 45.70 53.95
N GLN A 239 38.58 44.92 53.27
CA GLN A 239 38.82 44.48 51.90
C GLN A 239 38.97 45.66 50.94
N ASP A 240 38.13 46.69 51.08
CA ASP A 240 38.27 47.94 50.34
C ASP A 240 39.56 48.68 50.69
N LEU A 241 39.95 48.72 51.97
CA LEU A 241 41.19 49.35 52.44
C LEU A 241 42.45 48.65 51.92
N ILE A 242 42.47 47.30 51.90
CA ILE A 242 43.62 46.51 51.47
C ILE A 242 43.61 46.21 49.97
N ARG A 243 42.61 46.67 49.22
CA ARG A 243 42.54 46.47 47.77
C ARG A 243 43.80 47.02 47.09
N LEU A 244 44.25 46.33 46.04
CA LEU A 244 45.27 46.83 45.13
C LEU A 244 44.56 47.35 43.88
N ASP A 245 44.66 48.65 43.64
CA ASP A 245 44.15 49.28 42.43
C ASP A 245 45.06 48.96 41.24
N VAL A 246 44.87 47.76 40.69
CA VAL A 246 45.46 47.36 39.42
C VAL A 246 44.47 47.75 38.32
N PRO A 247 44.76 48.77 37.48
CA PRO A 247 43.79 49.30 36.52
C PRO A 247 43.23 48.25 35.56
N GLU A 248 44.07 47.32 35.11
CA GLU A 248 43.68 46.22 34.21
C GLU A 248 42.73 45.23 34.91
N LYS A 249 43.02 44.84 36.16
CA LYS A 249 42.15 43.95 36.95
C LYS A 249 40.83 44.64 37.31
N ALA A 250 40.87 45.94 37.63
CA ALA A 250 39.67 46.72 37.92
C ALA A 250 38.79 46.88 36.68
N ALA A 251 39.39 47.13 35.51
CA ALA A 251 38.67 47.16 34.23
C ALA A 251 38.03 45.81 33.91
N TYR A 252 38.80 44.71 34.03
CA TYR A 252 38.31 43.35 33.80
C TYR A 252 37.15 42.96 34.71
N LEU A 253 37.27 43.21 36.03
CA LEU A 253 36.22 42.96 37.00
C LEU A 253 34.97 43.80 36.75
N LYS A 254 35.13 45.04 36.27
CA LYS A 254 34.00 45.89 35.89
C LYS A 254 33.24 45.34 34.68
N THR A 255 33.95 44.95 33.61
CA THR A 255 33.33 44.28 32.46
C THR A 255 32.64 42.97 32.85
N LEU A 256 33.24 42.19 33.77
CA LEU A 256 32.61 40.98 34.30
C LEU A 256 31.33 41.32 35.06
N HIS A 257 31.35 42.32 35.94
CA HIS A 257 30.17 42.77 36.68
C HIS A 257 29.04 43.27 35.77
N ASP A 258 29.38 43.97 34.70
CA ASP A 258 28.39 44.46 33.73
C ASP A 258 27.76 43.30 32.93
N SER A 259 28.44 42.15 32.83
CA SER A 259 27.98 40.95 32.09
C SER A 259 27.34 39.86 32.95
N ILE A 260 27.69 39.78 34.23
CA ILE A 260 27.23 38.76 35.17
C ILE A 260 26.14 39.37 36.03
N GLN A 261 24.91 38.92 35.83
CA GLN A 261 23.77 39.39 36.59
C GLN A 261 23.83 38.87 38.03
N SER A 262 23.84 39.80 39.00
CA SER A 262 23.64 39.49 40.43
C SER A 262 22.15 39.47 40.74
N THR A 263 21.74 38.55 41.60
CA THR A 263 20.38 38.41 42.12
C THR A 263 20.43 38.33 43.64
N ASP A 264 19.54 39.06 44.31
CA ASP A 264 19.40 39.03 45.75
C ASP A 264 19.27 37.57 46.25
N TYR A 265 19.87 37.29 47.40
CA TYR A 265 19.90 35.97 47.99
C TYR A 265 19.51 36.02 49.47
N PRO A 266 18.51 35.22 49.91
CA PRO A 266 17.56 34.47 49.08
C PRO A 266 16.63 35.36 48.25
N THR A 267 16.04 34.86 47.16
CA THR A 267 15.09 35.60 46.33
C THR A 267 13.65 35.10 46.45
N SER A 268 12.72 35.78 45.77
CA SER A 268 11.29 35.40 45.76
C SER A 268 11.01 34.20 44.86
N LEU A 269 9.93 33.45 45.17
CA LEU A 269 9.40 32.36 44.34
C LEU A 269 9.26 32.77 42.88
N LYS A 270 8.76 33.98 42.60
CA LYS A 270 8.54 34.45 41.23
C LYS A 270 9.84 34.46 40.42
N VAL A 271 10.93 34.96 41.01
CA VAL A 271 12.23 35.03 40.33
C VAL A 271 12.78 33.63 40.06
N ILE A 272 12.61 32.70 41.00
CA ILE A 272 13.01 31.29 40.81
C ILE A 272 12.15 30.62 39.72
N ALA A 273 10.84 30.87 39.73
CA ALA A 273 9.92 30.35 38.71
C ALA A 273 10.29 30.86 37.32
N ASP A 274 10.48 32.17 37.17
CA ASP A 274 10.89 32.80 35.91
C ASP A 274 12.23 32.20 35.42
N TRP A 275 13.20 32.01 36.32
CA TRP A 275 14.49 31.38 35.98
C TRP A 275 14.36 29.94 35.47
N TYR A 276 13.59 29.06 36.16
CA TYR A 276 13.35 27.69 35.67
C TYR A 276 12.64 27.70 34.31
N MET A 277 11.68 28.61 34.14
CA MET A 277 10.89 28.71 32.91
C MET A 277 11.69 29.25 31.73
N GLU A 278 12.63 30.18 31.96
CA GLU A 278 13.58 30.64 30.94
C GLU A 278 14.49 29.49 30.48
N ARG A 279 14.95 28.65 31.41
CA ARG A 279 15.74 27.44 31.06
C ARG A 279 14.93 26.42 30.28
N ALA A 280 13.67 26.18 30.66
CA ALA A 280 12.77 25.31 29.90
C ALA A 280 12.53 25.86 28.47
N ASP A 281 12.33 27.18 28.33
CA ASP A 281 12.15 27.82 27.02
C ASP A 281 13.42 27.77 26.16
N ALA A 282 14.60 27.89 26.77
CA ALA A 282 15.88 27.73 26.08
C ALA A 282 16.05 26.30 25.53
N ALA A 283 15.71 25.28 26.33
CA ALA A 283 15.73 23.88 25.91
C ALA A 283 14.75 23.62 24.75
N ASP A 284 13.53 24.16 24.84
CA ASP A 284 12.52 24.05 23.78
C ASP A 284 12.95 24.78 22.49
N ALA A 285 13.60 25.94 22.60
CA ALA A 285 14.08 26.72 21.45
C ALA A 285 15.13 25.99 20.58
N ILE A 286 15.83 25.00 21.14
CA ILE A 286 16.75 24.12 20.41
C ILE A 286 16.16 22.74 20.10
N GLY A 287 14.89 22.50 20.46
CA GLY A 287 14.11 21.32 20.06
C GLY A 287 14.08 20.20 21.08
N LEU A 288 14.47 20.49 22.32
CA LEU A 288 14.47 19.54 23.41
C LEU A 288 13.21 19.72 24.27
N SER A 289 12.03 19.61 23.65
CA SER A 289 10.74 19.77 24.34
C SER A 289 10.58 18.81 25.53
N THR A 290 11.13 17.60 25.43
CA THR A 290 11.13 16.61 26.53
C THR A 290 11.99 17.07 27.70
N HIS A 291 13.16 17.66 27.44
CA HIS A 291 14.00 18.23 28.51
C HIS A 291 13.36 19.48 29.10
N ALA A 292 12.71 20.32 28.29
CA ALA A 292 11.94 21.46 28.78
C ALA A 292 10.82 21.03 29.74
N LEU A 293 10.14 19.92 29.44
CA LEU A 293 9.15 19.30 30.33
C LEU A 293 9.80 18.75 31.61
N GLU A 294 10.96 18.10 31.51
CA GLU A 294 11.71 17.58 32.67
C GLU A 294 12.19 18.69 33.60
N ILE A 295 12.73 19.79 33.06
CA ILE A 295 13.09 20.99 33.83
C ILE A 295 11.86 21.54 34.56
N SER A 296 10.72 21.61 33.87
CA SER A 296 9.46 22.10 34.46
C SER A 296 8.94 21.19 35.57
N ARG A 297 9.04 19.86 35.41
CA ARG A 297 8.69 18.88 36.46
C ARG A 297 9.64 18.95 37.64
N TYR A 298 10.93 19.12 37.37
CA TYR A 298 11.93 19.27 38.41
C TYR A 298 11.70 20.55 39.22
N ALA A 299 11.35 21.66 38.58
CA ALA A 299 10.96 22.90 39.27
C ALA A 299 9.79 22.66 40.26
N GLN A 300 8.78 21.87 39.87
CA GLN A 300 7.68 21.51 40.76
C GLN A 300 8.14 20.67 41.96
N VAL A 301 9.06 19.73 41.76
CA VAL A 301 9.69 18.96 42.86
C VAL A 301 10.47 19.88 43.80
N MET A 302 11.09 20.94 43.25
CA MET A 302 11.81 21.96 44.00
C MET A 302 10.91 23.01 44.68
N GLY A 303 9.59 22.77 44.74
CA GLY A 303 8.64 23.62 45.47
C GLY A 303 8.15 24.85 44.68
N VAL A 304 8.50 24.97 43.41
CA VAL A 304 8.02 26.05 42.54
C VAL A 304 6.56 25.82 42.18
N THR A 305 5.69 26.77 42.56
CA THR A 305 4.25 26.74 42.26
C THR A 305 3.89 27.80 41.21
N GLY A 306 2.70 27.69 40.59
CA GLY A 306 2.22 28.66 39.61
C GLY A 306 2.70 28.41 38.16
N ILE A 307 3.35 27.27 37.92
CA ILE A 307 3.88 26.84 36.60
C ILE A 307 3.02 25.75 35.94
N GLU A 308 1.91 25.36 36.56
CA GLU A 308 1.10 24.19 36.17
C GLU A 308 0.50 24.33 34.77
N SER A 309 0.10 25.54 34.37
CA SER A 309 -0.40 25.80 33.02
C SER A 309 0.67 25.54 31.95
N LYS A 310 1.89 26.03 32.19
CA LYS A 310 3.00 25.89 31.25
C LYS A 310 3.51 24.45 31.20
N LEU A 311 3.54 23.77 32.36
CA LEU A 311 3.80 22.33 32.44
C LEU A 311 2.82 21.54 31.57
N ALA A 312 1.51 21.79 31.71
CA ALA A 312 0.48 21.11 30.94
C ALA A 312 0.63 21.37 29.43
N GLU A 313 1.00 22.58 29.02
CA GLU A 313 1.29 22.89 27.62
C GLU A 313 2.52 22.12 27.08
N TYR A 314 3.60 22.02 27.86
CA TYR A 314 4.77 21.20 27.49
C TYR A 314 4.43 19.70 27.40
N GLU A 315 3.55 19.19 28.27
CA GLU A 315 3.08 17.80 28.16
C GLU A 315 2.34 17.55 26.85
N TRP A 316 1.49 18.49 26.43
CA TRP A 316 0.78 18.41 25.15
C TRP A 316 1.70 18.59 23.94
N LEU A 317 2.67 19.51 24.02
CA LEU A 317 3.71 19.66 23.01
C LEU A 317 4.46 18.35 22.80
N CYS A 318 4.92 17.71 23.90
CA CYS A 318 5.64 16.44 23.81
C CYS A 318 4.77 15.36 23.17
N LYS A 319 3.50 15.20 23.61
CA LYS A 319 2.58 14.25 22.99
C LYS A 319 2.42 14.51 21.49
N TYR A 320 2.29 15.77 21.08
CA TYR A 320 2.14 16.14 19.68
C TYR A 320 3.40 15.88 18.84
N VAL A 321 4.59 16.27 19.33
CA VAL A 321 5.87 16.07 18.63
C VAL A 321 6.15 14.58 18.38
N TYR A 322 5.91 13.73 19.39
CA TYR A 322 6.11 12.28 19.24
C TYR A 322 5.02 11.57 18.44
N SER A 323 3.81 12.14 18.35
CA SER A 323 2.71 11.51 17.61
C SER A 323 2.67 11.91 16.13
N SER A 324 3.10 13.12 15.77
CA SER A 324 2.96 13.67 14.42
C SER A 324 4.01 13.17 13.42
N ASN A 325 5.17 12.68 13.85
CA ASN A 325 6.31 12.24 13.01
C ASN A 325 6.77 13.25 11.93
N ASP A 326 6.26 14.48 11.96
CA ASP A 326 6.62 15.50 11.01
C ASP A 326 8.03 15.94 11.41
N ASN A 327 9.03 15.79 10.54
CA ASN A 327 10.41 16.25 10.77
C ASN A 327 10.51 17.79 10.93
N ARG A 328 9.39 18.46 11.18
CA ARG A 328 9.26 19.89 11.39
C ARG A 328 9.56 20.20 12.83
N PHE A 329 10.51 21.10 13.01
CA PHE A 329 10.80 21.69 14.31
C PHE A 329 9.61 22.51 14.82
N ILE A 330 8.95 22.00 15.86
CA ILE A 330 7.81 22.64 16.54
C ILE A 330 8.19 22.83 18.00
N ASN A 331 8.31 24.09 18.38
CA ASN A 331 8.51 24.54 19.75
C ASN A 331 7.17 24.99 20.35
N LEU A 332 7.15 25.33 21.64
CA LEU A 332 5.95 25.72 22.37
C LEU A 332 5.25 26.94 21.75
N SER A 333 6.01 27.93 21.26
CA SER A 333 5.43 29.12 20.63
C SER A 333 4.66 28.77 19.35
N LYS A 334 5.23 27.94 18.48
CA LYS A 334 4.54 27.49 17.26
C LYS A 334 3.38 26.55 17.57
N PHE A 335 3.52 25.72 18.59
CA PHE A 335 2.44 24.83 19.02
C PHE A 335 1.20 25.63 19.48
N ARG A 336 1.39 26.78 20.12
CA ARG A 336 0.30 27.70 20.49
C ARG A 336 -0.41 28.34 19.29
N GLU A 337 0.25 28.43 18.14
CA GLU A 337 -0.33 28.99 16.91
C GLU A 337 -1.19 27.97 16.16
N LEU A 338 -1.05 26.67 16.45
CA LEU A 338 -1.86 25.62 15.83
C LEU A 338 -3.31 25.69 16.30
N SER A 339 -4.25 25.50 15.38
CA SER A 339 -5.65 25.33 15.71
C SER A 339 -5.89 24.03 16.48
N ASN A 340 -6.94 23.99 17.30
CA ASN A 340 -7.29 22.79 18.06
C ASN A 340 -7.51 21.55 17.15
N TYR A 341 -7.96 21.77 15.91
CA TYR A 341 -8.11 20.71 14.91
C TYR A 341 -6.77 20.20 14.37
N GLU A 342 -5.83 21.10 14.04
CA GLU A 342 -4.49 20.72 13.58
C GLU A 342 -3.71 19.97 14.67
N VAL A 343 -3.89 20.35 15.93
CA VAL A 343 -3.31 19.60 17.06
C VAL A 343 -3.90 18.19 17.13
N LEU A 344 -5.22 18.04 17.04
CA LEU A 344 -5.88 16.73 17.04
C LEU A 344 -5.43 15.86 15.86
N GLU A 345 -5.32 16.44 14.67
CA GLU A 345 -4.85 15.74 13.47
C GLU A 345 -3.41 15.24 13.64
N GLY A 346 -2.51 16.09 14.15
CA GLY A 346 -1.12 15.68 14.41
C GLY A 346 -0.99 14.65 15.54
N LEU A 347 -1.83 14.71 16.58
CA LEU A 347 -1.88 13.69 17.64
C LEU A 347 -2.29 12.31 17.11
N LEU A 348 -3.11 12.26 16.06
CA LEU A 348 -3.65 11.02 15.49
C LEU A 348 -2.99 10.63 14.15
N HIS A 349 -1.90 11.29 13.76
CA HIS A 349 -1.28 11.13 12.45
C HIS A 349 -0.81 9.69 12.19
N ASN A 350 -0.13 9.08 13.17
CA ASN A 350 0.40 7.72 13.07
C ASN A 350 -0.58 6.63 13.52
N THR A 351 -1.85 6.98 13.76
CA THR A 351 -2.82 6.05 14.30
C THR A 351 -3.16 4.95 13.30
N SER A 352 -3.20 3.71 13.79
CA SER A 352 -3.57 2.52 13.03
C SER A 352 -4.84 1.88 13.58
N SER A 353 -5.43 0.95 12.84
CA SER A 353 -6.62 0.20 13.28
C SER A 353 -6.38 -0.62 14.56
N LYS A 354 -5.13 -0.91 14.92
CA LYS A 354 -4.79 -1.60 16.18
C LYS A 354 -4.69 -0.64 17.36
N THR A 355 -4.28 0.61 17.12
CA THR A 355 -4.01 1.61 18.17
C THR A 355 -5.12 2.64 18.31
N ILE A 356 -6.02 2.77 17.34
CA ILE A 356 -7.04 3.82 17.26
C ILE A 356 -7.82 4.02 18.55
N ILE A 357 -8.24 2.96 19.23
CA ILE A 357 -9.01 3.10 20.47
C ILE A 357 -8.13 3.61 21.62
N ASP A 358 -6.90 3.12 21.72
CA ASP A 358 -5.95 3.58 22.74
C ASP A 358 -5.56 5.05 22.50
N ASP A 359 -5.28 5.41 21.24
CA ASP A 359 -4.96 6.78 20.82
C ASP A 359 -6.15 7.73 21.08
N MET A 360 -7.39 7.28 20.84
CA MET A 360 -8.59 8.05 21.16
C MET A 360 -8.70 8.34 22.66
N LEU A 361 -8.52 7.32 23.51
CA LEU A 361 -8.65 7.44 24.96
C LEU A 361 -7.50 8.24 25.59
N ARG A 362 -6.27 8.10 25.07
CA ARG A 362 -5.06 8.72 25.66
C ARG A 362 -4.72 10.10 25.09
N LEU A 363 -5.09 10.37 23.84
CA LEU A 363 -4.71 11.58 23.13
C LEU A 363 -5.94 12.42 22.75
N ALA A 364 -6.88 11.86 21.98
CA ALA A 364 -7.98 12.64 21.40
C ALA A 364 -8.96 13.18 22.45
N LEU A 365 -9.56 12.30 23.26
CA LEU A 365 -10.56 12.71 24.27
C LEU A 365 -9.96 13.64 25.33
N PRO A 366 -8.76 13.38 25.88
CA PRO A 366 -8.15 14.32 26.82
C PRO A 366 -7.82 15.67 26.18
N TRP A 367 -7.44 15.71 24.89
CA TRP A 367 -7.22 16.96 24.17
C TRP A 367 -8.51 17.75 23.98
N ILE A 368 -9.60 17.06 23.63
CA ILE A 368 -10.93 17.68 23.50
C ILE A 368 -11.38 18.27 24.84
N GLU A 369 -11.10 17.63 25.97
CA GLU A 369 -11.41 18.16 27.30
C GLU A 369 -10.58 19.43 27.63
N VAL A 370 -9.31 19.47 27.21
CA VAL A 370 -8.48 20.69 27.29
C VAL A 370 -9.08 21.80 26.43
N CYS A 371 -9.55 21.49 25.22
CA CYS A 371 -10.22 22.46 24.35
C CYS A 371 -11.49 23.03 24.99
N LYS A 372 -12.31 22.19 25.64
CA LYS A 372 -13.51 22.64 26.38
C LYS A 372 -13.15 23.60 27.50
N SER A 373 -12.12 23.27 28.27
CA SER A 373 -11.67 24.08 29.40
C SER A 373 -11.15 25.45 28.96
N ARG A 374 -10.46 25.53 27.81
CA ARG A 374 -10.00 26.79 27.21
C ARG A 374 -11.16 27.67 26.70
N LYS A 375 -12.17 27.07 26.05
CA LYS A 375 -13.33 27.80 25.52
C LYS A 375 -14.21 28.47 26.57
N ILE A 376 -14.24 27.97 27.80
CA ILE A 376 -14.97 28.61 28.90
C ILE A 376 -14.39 29.99 29.25
N GLN A 377 -13.16 30.31 28.79
CA GLN A 377 -12.46 31.56 29.08
C GLN A 377 -12.55 32.62 27.95
N GLU A 378 -13.00 32.26 26.73
CA GLU A 378 -13.07 33.17 25.56
C GLU A 378 -14.49 33.19 24.94
N TYR A 379 -14.95 34.37 24.50
CA TYR A 379 -16.34 34.61 24.06
C TYR A 379 -16.77 33.83 22.78
N GLU A 380 -17.85 33.05 22.94
CA GLU A 380 -19.05 32.81 22.11
C GLU A 380 -19.08 32.45 20.61
N ASP A 381 -18.01 32.30 19.82
CA ASP A 381 -18.20 32.07 18.35
C ASP A 381 -17.50 30.87 17.69
N GLU A 382 -17.08 29.83 18.42
CA GLU A 382 -16.42 28.66 17.79
C GLU A 382 -17.08 27.30 18.06
N GLU A 383 -17.29 26.55 16.98
CA GLU A 383 -17.61 25.11 16.83
C GLU A 383 -17.37 24.25 18.10
N LYS A 384 -18.39 23.52 18.59
CA LYS A 384 -18.30 22.70 19.80
C LYS A 384 -17.04 21.81 19.79
N ALA A 385 -16.32 21.71 20.91
CA ALA A 385 -15.07 20.94 20.97
C ALA A 385 -15.27 19.46 20.59
N GLU A 386 -16.45 18.89 20.88
CA GLU A 386 -16.84 17.54 20.48
C GLU A 386 -16.88 17.36 18.96
N PHE A 387 -17.18 18.43 18.21
CA PHE A 387 -17.22 18.39 16.75
C PHE A 387 -15.84 18.21 16.11
N LEU A 388 -14.74 18.53 16.83
CA LEU A 388 -13.38 18.28 16.34
C LEU A 388 -13.17 16.79 16.01
N LEU A 389 -13.67 15.89 16.87
CA LEU A 389 -13.59 14.46 16.64
C LEU A 389 -14.46 14.03 15.46
N HIS A 390 -15.68 14.57 15.37
CA HIS A 390 -16.60 14.25 14.27
C HIS A 390 -16.03 14.71 12.92
N ARG A 391 -15.46 15.91 12.87
CA ARG A 391 -14.76 16.46 11.71
C ARG A 391 -13.53 15.63 11.33
N TRP A 392 -12.77 15.15 12.30
CA TRP A 392 -11.62 14.26 12.04
C TRP A 392 -12.09 12.93 11.46
N LEU A 393 -13.13 12.32 12.04
CA LEU A 393 -13.69 11.04 11.61
C LEU A 393 -14.30 11.11 10.19
N LEU A 394 -14.95 12.23 9.87
CA LEU A 394 -15.66 12.45 8.60
C LEU A 394 -14.86 13.23 7.56
N GLY A 395 -13.57 13.48 7.81
CA GLY A 395 -12.68 14.18 6.89
C GLY A 395 -12.57 13.51 5.52
N THR A 396 -12.29 14.30 4.48
CA THR A 396 -12.31 13.90 3.06
C THR A 396 -11.34 12.78 2.68
N GLN A 397 -10.33 12.48 3.51
CA GLN A 397 -9.41 11.36 3.30
C GLN A 397 -9.67 10.14 4.20
N ALA A 398 -10.57 10.25 5.20
CA ALA A 398 -10.74 9.23 6.23
C ALA A 398 -11.77 8.14 5.88
N THR A 399 -12.78 8.44 5.06
CA THR A 399 -13.95 7.55 4.92
C THR A 399 -13.82 6.40 3.92
N PRO A 400 -13.15 6.53 2.75
CA PRO A 400 -12.96 5.40 1.84
C PRO A 400 -11.83 4.45 2.29
N ASP A 401 -10.71 5.01 2.74
CA ASP A 401 -9.48 4.24 3.04
C ASP A 401 -9.40 3.73 4.48
N HIS A 402 -10.24 4.25 5.40
CA HIS A 402 -10.20 3.92 6.84
C HIS A 402 -11.56 3.58 7.46
N LEU A 403 -12.47 2.97 6.68
CA LEU A 403 -13.78 2.50 7.17
C LEU A 403 -13.66 1.55 8.38
N ASP A 404 -12.57 0.78 8.43
CA ASP A 404 -12.21 -0.09 9.55
C ASP A 404 -12.00 0.68 10.86
N ARG A 405 -11.32 1.83 10.83
CA ARG A 405 -11.10 2.70 12.00
C ARG A 405 -12.41 3.31 12.47
N CYS A 406 -13.24 3.79 11.54
CA CYS A 406 -14.58 4.29 11.84
C CYS A 406 -15.44 3.24 12.53
N CYS A 407 -15.43 2.01 12.01
CA CYS A 407 -16.13 0.87 12.60
C CYS A 407 -15.68 0.60 14.04
N LEU A 408 -14.37 0.56 14.31
CA LEU A 408 -13.85 0.33 15.65
C LEU A 408 -14.28 1.42 16.64
N ILE A 409 -14.24 2.69 16.24
CA ILE A 409 -14.68 3.81 17.07
C ILE A 409 -16.17 3.71 17.40
N CYS A 410 -17.02 3.39 16.40
CA CYS A 410 -18.45 3.21 16.61
C CYS A 410 -18.75 1.99 17.50
N GLU A 411 -18.01 0.89 17.36
CA GLU A 411 -18.14 -0.29 18.24
C GLU A 411 -17.78 0.03 19.69
N HIS A 412 -16.73 0.82 19.91
CA HIS A 412 -16.37 1.39 21.20
C HIS A 412 -17.24 2.57 21.63
N SER A 413 -18.34 2.82 20.92
CA SER A 413 -19.35 3.83 21.29
C SER A 413 -20.73 3.22 21.49
N LYS A 414 -20.85 1.89 21.45
CA LYS A 414 -22.14 1.18 21.56
C LYS A 414 -22.91 1.57 22.83
N PRO A 415 -24.25 1.71 22.76
CA PRO A 415 -25.09 1.99 23.92
C PRO A 415 -25.06 0.94 25.04
N THR A 416 -24.55 -0.25 24.76
CA THR A 416 -24.35 -1.33 25.73
C THR A 416 -23.16 -1.10 26.66
N LEU A 417 -22.24 -0.21 26.29
CA LEU A 417 -21.06 0.13 27.09
C LEU A 417 -21.40 1.22 28.11
N SER A 418 -20.61 1.32 29.19
CA SER A 418 -20.72 2.43 30.14
C SER A 418 -20.41 3.76 29.45
N THR A 419 -20.98 4.87 29.90
CA THR A 419 -20.73 6.19 29.29
C THR A 419 -19.29 6.67 29.43
N GLU A 420 -18.54 6.14 30.40
CA GLU A 420 -17.14 6.49 30.65
C GLU A 420 -16.21 5.80 29.65
N ASP A 421 -16.55 4.57 29.23
CA ASP A 421 -15.74 3.78 28.29
C ASP A 421 -16.00 4.13 26.82
N ARG A 422 -17.02 4.97 26.54
CA ARG A 422 -17.41 5.33 25.18
C ARG A 422 -16.55 6.44 24.61
N VAL A 423 -16.13 6.27 23.35
CA VAL A 423 -15.48 7.33 22.57
C VAL A 423 -16.49 8.41 22.18
N ILE A 424 -17.60 8.04 21.56
CA ILE A 424 -18.73 8.93 21.27
C ILE A 424 -19.78 8.71 22.36
N LYS A 425 -19.96 9.72 23.21
CA LYS A 425 -20.85 9.62 24.38
C LYS A 425 -22.32 9.83 24.04
N ASP A 426 -22.61 10.67 23.06
CA ASP A 426 -23.97 11.00 22.66
C ASP A 426 -24.53 10.01 21.63
N ASN A 427 -25.70 9.45 21.93
CA ASN A 427 -26.36 8.48 21.07
C ASN A 427 -26.88 9.13 19.77
N PHE A 428 -27.27 10.42 19.80
CA PHE A 428 -27.73 11.09 18.58
C PHE A 428 -26.56 11.29 17.62
N ASP A 429 -25.44 11.82 18.10
CA ASP A 429 -24.25 11.98 17.28
C ASP A 429 -23.70 10.63 16.77
N LEU A 430 -23.76 9.56 17.56
CA LEU A 430 -23.43 8.21 17.06
C LEU A 430 -24.30 7.80 15.86
N SER A 431 -25.63 7.95 15.95
CA SER A 431 -26.53 7.66 14.83
C SER A 431 -26.22 8.49 13.60
N ARG A 432 -26.00 9.80 13.78
CA ARG A 432 -25.68 10.73 12.70
C ARG A 432 -24.35 10.38 12.03
N LEU A 433 -23.32 10.03 12.80
CA LEU A 433 -22.02 9.59 12.28
C LEU A 433 -22.16 8.31 11.47
N VAL A 434 -22.83 7.29 12.02
CA VAL A 434 -23.04 6.01 11.33
C VAL A 434 -23.78 6.21 10.01
N LEU A 435 -24.89 6.97 10.02
CA LEU A 435 -25.64 7.29 8.79
C LEU A 435 -24.76 8.03 7.77
N SER A 436 -23.97 9.01 8.22
CA SER A 436 -23.09 9.80 7.36
C SER A 436 -22.00 8.94 6.71
N ILE A 437 -21.39 8.04 7.48
CA ILE A 437 -20.36 7.12 6.99
C ILE A 437 -20.95 6.13 5.98
N ILE A 438 -22.05 5.48 6.34
CA ILE A 438 -22.67 4.43 5.53
C ILE A 438 -23.17 4.99 4.18
N TYR A 439 -23.88 6.13 4.17
CA TYR A 439 -24.39 6.71 2.92
C TYR A 439 -23.30 7.40 2.07
N SER A 440 -22.15 7.71 2.66
CA SER A 440 -20.98 8.21 1.92
C SER A 440 -20.16 7.10 1.28
N SER A 441 -20.22 5.88 1.83
CA SER A 441 -19.46 4.71 1.35
C SER A 441 -19.82 4.32 -0.09
N ASP A 442 -18.87 3.70 -0.78
CA ASP A 442 -19.02 3.13 -2.12
C ASP A 442 -19.74 1.76 -2.12
N GLY A 443 -19.99 1.18 -0.94
CA GLY A 443 -20.71 -0.08 -0.76
C GLY A 443 -19.84 -1.33 -0.91
N SER A 444 -18.52 -1.18 -1.11
CA SER A 444 -17.61 -2.30 -1.40
C SER A 444 -17.35 -3.22 -0.19
N HIS A 445 -17.26 -2.65 1.01
CA HIS A 445 -16.92 -3.37 2.24
C HIS A 445 -18.14 -3.66 3.12
N MET A 446 -18.99 -4.57 2.68
CA MET A 446 -20.27 -4.89 3.37
C MET A 446 -20.09 -5.32 4.84
N GLU A 447 -19.00 -6.02 5.17
CA GLU A 447 -18.72 -6.46 6.54
C GLU A 447 -18.66 -5.30 7.54
N TYR A 448 -18.06 -4.17 7.15
CA TYR A 448 -17.98 -2.98 8.02
C TYR A 448 -19.31 -2.24 8.07
N LEU A 449 -20.07 -2.20 6.96
CA LEU A 449 -21.37 -1.52 6.93
C LEU A 449 -22.40 -2.19 7.84
N VAL A 450 -22.42 -3.53 7.88
CA VAL A 450 -23.27 -4.30 8.79
C VAL A 450 -22.85 -4.06 10.24
N ARG A 451 -21.55 -4.13 10.55
CA ARG A 451 -21.03 -3.86 11.91
C ARG A 451 -21.33 -2.43 12.38
N LEU A 452 -21.24 -1.45 11.49
CA LEU A 452 -21.63 -0.06 11.77
C LEU A 452 -23.13 0.05 12.08
N PHE A 453 -23.98 -0.64 11.33
CA PHE A 453 -25.41 -0.70 11.60
C PHE A 453 -25.72 -1.30 12.98
N GLU A 454 -25.01 -2.36 13.38
CA GLU A 454 -25.12 -2.96 14.72
C GLU A 454 -24.71 -2.03 15.87
N CYS A 455 -24.06 -0.91 15.58
CA CYS A 455 -23.69 0.08 16.60
C CYS A 455 -24.82 1.07 16.90
N LEU A 456 -25.89 1.09 16.10
CA LEU A 456 -26.95 2.10 16.22
C LEU A 456 -27.79 1.93 17.50
N PRO A 457 -28.10 3.03 18.19
CA PRO A 457 -28.96 3.03 19.38
C PRO A 457 -30.43 2.83 19.04
N ILE A 458 -31.16 2.21 19.96
CA ILE A 458 -32.62 2.16 19.92
C ILE A 458 -33.16 3.36 20.71
N PHE A 459 -33.89 4.24 20.04
CA PHE A 459 -34.59 5.35 20.68
C PHE A 459 -35.97 4.89 21.17
N SER A 460 -36.41 5.39 22.33
CA SER A 460 -37.77 5.16 22.84
C SER A 460 -38.80 5.85 21.94
N ASP A 461 -39.99 5.27 21.82
CA ASP A 461 -41.13 5.83 21.06
C ASP A 461 -41.35 7.30 21.43
N THR A 462 -40.94 8.18 20.53
CA THR A 462 -41.03 9.63 20.70
C THR A 462 -42.00 10.17 19.65
N PRO A 463 -42.99 10.99 20.05
CA PRO A 463 -43.93 11.56 19.10
C PRO A 463 -43.20 12.47 18.10
N GLN A 464 -43.60 12.40 16.83
CA GLN A 464 -43.05 13.23 15.76
C GLN A 464 -43.13 14.72 16.14
N GLN A 465 -42.01 15.43 16.03
CA GLN A 465 -42.00 16.88 16.17
C GLN A 465 -42.34 17.55 14.84
N ASP A 466 -43.07 18.66 14.89
CA ASP A 466 -43.42 19.43 13.69
C ASP A 466 -42.14 19.94 12.99
N LYS A 467 -42.00 19.63 11.68
CA LYS A 467 -40.87 19.98 10.78
C LYS A 467 -39.58 19.14 10.89
N GLU A 468 -39.60 18.03 11.63
CA GLU A 468 -38.42 17.14 11.71
C GLU A 468 -38.11 16.47 10.36
N VAL A 469 -36.82 16.39 10.01
CA VAL A 469 -36.38 15.68 8.79
C VAL A 469 -36.46 14.18 9.04
N THR A 470 -37.21 13.46 8.19
CA THR A 470 -37.50 12.03 8.39
C THR A 470 -36.99 11.13 7.26
N ASP A 471 -36.39 11.70 6.22
CA ASP A 471 -35.92 10.94 5.05
C ASP A 471 -34.49 11.36 4.68
N MET A 472 -33.61 10.37 4.48
CA MET A 472 -32.24 10.63 4.02
C MET A 472 -32.20 11.25 2.62
N ALA A 473 -33.19 10.96 1.77
CA ALA A 473 -33.27 11.49 0.42
C ALA A 473 -33.44 13.02 0.37
N THR A 474 -33.99 13.65 1.42
CA THR A 474 -34.12 15.12 1.46
C THR A 474 -32.82 15.82 1.85
N ILE A 475 -31.87 15.08 2.44
CA ILE A 475 -30.61 15.60 3.00
C ILE A 475 -29.49 15.52 1.94
N LEU A 476 -29.35 14.37 1.29
CA LEU A 476 -28.23 14.07 0.40
C LEU A 476 -28.02 15.05 -0.78
N PRO A 477 -29.05 15.64 -1.42
CA PRO A 477 -28.84 16.58 -2.52
C PRO A 477 -28.02 17.83 -2.14
N TYR A 478 -28.01 18.18 -0.86
CA TYR A 478 -27.34 19.37 -0.33
C TYR A 478 -25.97 19.07 0.29
N ALA A 479 -25.59 17.79 0.41
CA ALA A 479 -24.38 17.35 1.10
C ALA A 479 -23.62 16.29 0.28
N SER A 480 -22.49 16.69 -0.29
CA SER A 480 -21.63 15.81 -1.09
C SER A 480 -20.51 15.12 -0.30
N THR A 481 -20.29 15.55 0.95
CA THR A 481 -19.22 15.04 1.84
C THR A 481 -19.82 14.37 3.08
N PRO A 482 -19.13 13.39 3.69
CA PRO A 482 -19.59 12.76 4.93
C PRO A 482 -19.85 13.79 6.04
N LEU A 483 -18.97 14.77 6.18
CA LEU A 483 -19.14 15.87 7.14
C LEU A 483 -20.37 16.72 6.82
N GLY A 484 -20.62 17.04 5.55
CA GLY A 484 -21.81 17.78 5.14
C GLY A 484 -23.10 17.02 5.47
N ILE A 485 -23.12 15.70 5.32
CA ILE A 485 -24.28 14.86 5.67
C ILE A 485 -24.51 14.90 7.17
N PHE A 486 -23.43 14.78 7.97
CA PHE A 486 -23.52 14.87 9.42
C PHE A 486 -24.06 16.21 9.90
N THR A 487 -23.57 17.32 9.33
CA THR A 487 -24.06 18.66 9.65
C THR A 487 -25.53 18.83 9.33
N ALA A 488 -25.99 18.33 8.18
CA ALA A 488 -27.40 18.40 7.80
C ALA A 488 -28.30 17.49 8.67
N LEU A 489 -27.76 16.37 9.17
CA LEU A 489 -28.44 15.49 10.12
C LEU A 489 -28.56 16.06 11.54
N GLN A 490 -27.91 17.18 11.87
CA GLN A 490 -28.06 17.83 13.17
C GLN A 490 -29.50 18.33 13.41
N GLU A 491 -30.25 18.64 12.34
CA GLU A 491 -31.67 19.01 12.42
C GLU A 491 -32.62 17.81 12.60
N ALA A 492 -32.12 16.58 12.44
CA ALA A 492 -32.89 15.37 12.67
C ALA A 492 -32.95 15.05 14.19
N GLY A 493 -34.17 14.85 14.69
CA GLY A 493 -34.44 14.40 16.05
C GLY A 493 -34.56 12.86 16.15
N PRO A 494 -35.03 12.33 17.29
CA PRO A 494 -35.11 10.90 17.53
C PRO A 494 -36.05 10.17 16.56
N PHE A 495 -37.19 10.77 16.23
CA PHE A 495 -38.19 10.13 15.37
C PHE A 495 -37.68 10.04 13.92
N GLY A 496 -37.08 11.12 13.43
CA GLY A 496 -36.45 11.18 12.11
C GLY A 496 -35.32 10.18 11.97
N LEU A 497 -34.42 10.12 12.95
CA LEU A 497 -33.30 9.16 12.97
C LEU A 497 -33.79 7.72 12.99
N THR A 498 -34.78 7.36 13.80
CA THR A 498 -35.35 6.00 13.81
C THR A 498 -35.88 5.61 12.43
N LYS A 499 -36.66 6.49 11.78
CA LYS A 499 -37.20 6.18 10.44
C LYS A 499 -36.11 6.05 9.37
N MET A 500 -35.06 6.86 9.45
CA MET A 500 -33.89 6.76 8.56
C MET A 500 -33.12 5.45 8.78
N MET A 501 -33.00 5.01 10.04
CA MET A 501 -32.38 3.72 10.39
C MET A 501 -33.20 2.53 9.90
N ASP A 502 -34.53 2.57 10.02
CA ASP A 502 -35.43 1.53 9.48
C ASP A 502 -35.29 1.44 7.95
N THR A 503 -35.20 2.58 7.27
CA THR A 503 -34.97 2.64 5.82
C THR A 503 -33.59 2.08 5.47
N LEU A 504 -32.57 2.43 6.25
CA LEU A 504 -31.21 1.91 6.09
C LEU A 504 -31.18 0.38 6.21
N GLN A 505 -31.94 -0.23 7.12
CA GLN A 505 -32.01 -1.69 7.25
C GLN A 505 -32.47 -2.35 5.95
N GLY A 506 -33.47 -1.76 5.26
CA GLY A 506 -33.93 -2.24 3.95
C GLY A 506 -32.85 -2.11 2.86
N HIS A 507 -32.13 -1.00 2.85
CA HIS A 507 -31.02 -0.77 1.91
C HIS A 507 -29.88 -1.75 2.15
N LEU A 508 -29.47 -1.98 3.40
CA LEU A 508 -28.40 -2.91 3.76
C LEU A 508 -28.77 -4.35 3.42
N SER A 509 -29.99 -4.79 3.70
CA SER A 509 -30.47 -6.13 3.32
C SER A 509 -30.36 -6.34 1.81
N SER A 510 -30.78 -5.36 1.03
CA SER A 510 -30.66 -5.40 -0.43
C SER A 510 -29.20 -5.37 -0.89
N ALA A 511 -28.35 -4.56 -0.25
CA ALA A 511 -26.93 -4.45 -0.58
C ALA A 511 -26.15 -5.72 -0.22
N GLU A 512 -26.50 -6.39 0.88
CA GLU A 512 -25.94 -7.68 1.29
C GLU A 512 -26.29 -8.78 0.28
N MET A 513 -27.52 -8.80 -0.24
CA MET A 513 -27.89 -9.68 -1.35
C MET A 513 -27.02 -9.43 -2.59
N LEU A 514 -26.80 -8.17 -2.98
CA LEU A 514 -25.90 -7.85 -4.10
C LEU A 514 -24.46 -8.33 -3.83
N ALA A 515 -23.95 -8.07 -2.62
CA ALA A 515 -22.58 -8.36 -2.23
C ALA A 515 -22.27 -9.88 -2.24
N ARG A 516 -23.28 -10.73 -1.97
CA ARG A 516 -23.17 -12.20 -2.06
C ARG A 516 -22.73 -12.66 -3.46
N TYR A 517 -23.08 -11.90 -4.48
CA TYR A 517 -22.74 -12.14 -5.89
C TYR A 517 -21.67 -11.16 -6.42
N HIS A 518 -20.80 -10.64 -5.53
CA HIS A 518 -19.70 -9.73 -5.86
C HIS A 518 -20.14 -8.49 -6.65
N THR A 519 -21.37 -8.05 -6.44
CA THR A 519 -21.95 -6.85 -7.04
C THR A 519 -22.26 -5.87 -5.93
N TYR A 520 -21.96 -4.59 -6.13
CA TYR A 520 -22.25 -3.56 -5.14
C TYR A 520 -22.62 -2.26 -5.84
N VAL A 521 -23.42 -1.46 -5.13
CA VAL A 521 -23.72 -0.06 -5.48
C VAL A 521 -23.60 0.77 -4.20
N PRO A 522 -23.18 2.05 -4.31
CA PRO A 522 -23.15 2.95 -3.16
C PRO A 522 -24.52 3.06 -2.50
N LEU A 523 -24.61 3.14 -1.17
CA LEU A 523 -25.91 3.13 -0.48
C LEU A 523 -26.77 4.37 -0.78
N ARG A 524 -26.17 5.48 -1.20
CA ARG A 524 -26.89 6.63 -1.77
C ARG A 524 -27.71 6.28 -3.02
N TRP A 525 -27.30 5.26 -3.78
CA TRP A 525 -27.98 4.82 -5.00
C TRP A 525 -29.43 4.41 -4.74
N TYR A 526 -29.71 3.85 -3.56
CA TYR A 526 -31.03 3.39 -3.13
C TYR A 526 -32.00 4.54 -2.82
N LEU A 527 -31.47 5.73 -2.53
CA LEU A 527 -32.27 6.92 -2.22
C LEU A 527 -32.63 7.73 -3.48
N GLU A 528 -31.89 7.52 -4.56
CA GLU A 528 -32.12 8.19 -5.85
C GLU A 528 -33.12 7.41 -6.71
N ASP A 529 -33.90 8.13 -7.53
CA ASP A 529 -34.79 7.49 -8.48
C ASP A 529 -34.04 6.96 -9.71
N GLN A 530 -33.71 5.67 -9.70
CA GLN A 530 -32.85 5.06 -10.71
C GLN A 530 -33.60 4.77 -12.02
N PRO A 531 -33.00 5.00 -13.20
CA PRO A 531 -33.63 4.68 -14.47
C PRO A 531 -33.68 3.16 -14.69
N VAL A 532 -34.67 2.71 -15.47
CA VAL A 532 -34.89 1.29 -15.80
C VAL A 532 -33.64 0.64 -16.40
N SER A 533 -32.89 1.39 -17.22
CA SER A 533 -31.63 0.92 -17.81
C SER A 533 -30.57 0.57 -16.77
N SER A 534 -30.44 1.37 -15.70
CA SER A 534 -29.46 1.11 -14.62
C SER A 534 -29.86 -0.11 -13.80
N GLN A 535 -31.16 -0.25 -13.47
CA GLN A 535 -31.66 -1.44 -12.77
C GLN A 535 -31.44 -2.71 -13.62
N ARG A 536 -31.73 -2.66 -14.93
CA ARG A 536 -31.47 -3.76 -15.86
C ARG A 536 -29.99 -4.14 -15.90
N GLN A 537 -29.09 -3.16 -15.99
CA GLN A 537 -27.65 -3.42 -15.98
C GLN A 537 -27.17 -4.07 -14.68
N LEU A 538 -27.71 -3.64 -13.53
CA LEU A 538 -27.40 -4.23 -12.23
C LEU A 538 -27.92 -5.68 -12.13
N CYS A 539 -29.15 -5.92 -12.61
CA CYS A 539 -29.75 -7.25 -12.70
C CYS A 539 -28.93 -8.20 -13.60
N ILE A 540 -28.48 -7.74 -14.77
CA ILE A 540 -27.59 -8.52 -15.64
C ILE A 540 -26.25 -8.78 -14.94
N ARG A 541 -25.68 -7.78 -14.26
CA ARG A 541 -24.40 -7.92 -13.56
C ARG A 541 -24.48 -9.00 -12.48
N ILE A 542 -25.52 -8.99 -11.65
CA ILE A 542 -25.71 -9.98 -10.57
C ILE A 542 -25.76 -11.40 -11.15
N ALA A 543 -26.53 -11.60 -12.22
CA ALA A 543 -26.71 -12.91 -12.85
C ALA A 543 -25.41 -13.39 -13.54
N SER A 544 -24.68 -12.48 -14.17
CA SER A 544 -23.40 -12.79 -14.84
C SER A 544 -22.23 -13.05 -13.88
N GLN A 545 -22.20 -12.38 -12.73
CA GLN A 545 -21.16 -12.57 -11.71
C GLN A 545 -21.43 -13.86 -10.92
N ALA A 546 -22.70 -14.17 -10.62
CA ALA A 546 -23.10 -15.45 -10.07
C ALA A 546 -22.72 -16.62 -11.01
N ALA A 547 -22.87 -16.43 -12.32
CA ALA A 547 -22.42 -17.35 -13.35
C ALA A 547 -20.89 -17.59 -13.41
N GLY A 548 -20.10 -16.92 -12.58
CA GLY A 548 -18.65 -17.11 -12.50
C GLY A 548 -17.81 -16.08 -13.24
N GLY A 549 -18.42 -14.99 -13.73
CA GLY A 549 -17.76 -13.95 -14.52
C GLY A 549 -17.27 -14.45 -15.88
N VAL A 550 -16.92 -13.52 -16.77
CA VAL A 550 -16.46 -13.83 -18.14
C VAL A 550 -15.12 -14.59 -18.14
N GLU A 551 -14.35 -14.53 -17.04
CA GLU A 551 -12.96 -14.99 -17.00
C GLU A 551 -12.70 -16.16 -16.02
N SER A 552 -13.57 -16.41 -15.03
CA SER A 552 -13.24 -17.31 -13.91
C SER A 552 -14.10 -18.57 -13.76
N GLY A 553 -15.22 -18.71 -14.46
CA GLY A 553 -16.07 -19.92 -14.38
C GLY A 553 -16.33 -20.37 -12.94
N GLY A 554 -16.59 -19.41 -12.05
CA GLY A 554 -16.55 -19.53 -10.60
C GLY A 554 -17.11 -20.84 -10.04
N ALA A 555 -16.25 -21.58 -9.33
CA ALA A 555 -16.55 -22.84 -8.65
C ALA A 555 -17.61 -22.76 -7.54
N ARG A 556 -18.21 -21.58 -7.29
CA ARG A 556 -19.20 -21.35 -6.23
C ARG A 556 -20.62 -21.74 -6.63
N PHE A 557 -20.97 -21.75 -7.92
CA PHE A 557 -22.32 -22.06 -8.42
C PHE A 557 -22.38 -23.41 -9.12
N ASP A 558 -21.82 -24.43 -8.45
CA ASP A 558 -21.82 -25.80 -8.95
C ASP A 558 -23.09 -26.58 -8.61
N GLN A 559 -23.84 -26.15 -7.59
CA GLN A 559 -25.06 -26.82 -7.16
C GLN A 559 -26.30 -26.12 -7.71
N ASP A 560 -27.35 -26.91 -7.95
CA ASP A 560 -28.63 -26.38 -8.44
C ASP A 560 -29.32 -25.50 -7.39
N ASP A 561 -29.02 -25.68 -6.10
CA ASP A 561 -29.60 -24.90 -5.00
C ASP A 561 -29.08 -23.45 -4.98
N ASP A 562 -27.79 -23.23 -5.29
CA ASP A 562 -27.21 -21.88 -5.38
C ASP A 562 -27.93 -21.04 -6.46
N TRP A 563 -28.31 -21.67 -7.57
CA TRP A 563 -29.07 -21.03 -8.64
C TRP A 563 -30.53 -20.74 -8.26
N ARG A 564 -31.14 -21.59 -7.42
CA ARG A 564 -32.48 -21.32 -6.87
C ARG A 564 -32.44 -20.15 -5.88
N GLU A 565 -31.40 -20.08 -5.06
CA GLU A 565 -31.17 -18.96 -4.14
C GLU A 565 -30.95 -17.64 -4.90
N LEU A 566 -30.17 -17.66 -5.99
CA LEU A 566 -30.02 -16.50 -6.88
C LEU A 566 -31.36 -16.03 -7.44
N LEU A 567 -32.19 -16.95 -7.93
CA LEU A 567 -33.51 -16.61 -8.44
C LEU A 567 -34.40 -15.97 -7.37
N ASP A 568 -34.43 -16.58 -6.18
CA ASP A 568 -35.20 -16.05 -5.04
C ASP A 568 -34.71 -14.66 -4.62
N ASP A 569 -33.40 -14.43 -4.57
CA ASP A 569 -32.83 -13.12 -4.26
C ASP A 569 -33.12 -12.09 -5.37
N MET A 570 -33.03 -12.44 -6.65
CA MET A 570 -33.37 -11.54 -7.76
C MET A 570 -34.85 -11.13 -7.70
N LEU A 571 -35.76 -12.05 -7.33
CA LEU A 571 -37.18 -11.75 -7.13
C LEU A 571 -37.42 -10.93 -5.86
N ARG A 572 -36.68 -11.18 -4.78
CA ARG A 572 -36.72 -10.36 -3.56
C ARG A 572 -36.24 -8.94 -3.81
N LEU A 573 -35.19 -8.76 -4.61
CA LEU A 573 -34.70 -7.44 -5.01
C LEU A 573 -35.70 -6.68 -5.89
N GLN A 574 -36.67 -7.36 -6.51
CA GLN A 574 -37.80 -6.71 -7.18
C GLN A 574 -38.87 -6.25 -6.17
N ASP A 575 -39.07 -7.01 -5.08
CA ASP A 575 -40.03 -6.78 -3.99
C ASP A 575 -41.41 -6.26 -4.46
N GLY A 576 -41.99 -6.89 -5.48
CA GLY A 576 -43.30 -6.49 -6.00
C GLY A 576 -43.38 -5.05 -6.50
N GLY A 577 -42.27 -4.49 -6.99
CA GLY A 577 -42.16 -3.14 -7.52
C GLY A 577 -41.57 -2.11 -6.57
N LYS A 578 -41.23 -2.50 -5.33
CA LYS A 578 -40.70 -1.61 -4.28
C LYS A 578 -39.21 -1.78 -4.00
N GLY A 579 -38.58 -2.83 -4.55
CA GLY A 579 -37.17 -3.11 -4.35
C GLY A 579 -36.24 -2.39 -5.33
N VAL A 580 -34.95 -2.74 -5.28
CA VAL A 580 -33.87 -2.27 -6.17
C VAL A 580 -34.22 -2.44 -7.65
N PHE A 581 -34.93 -3.52 -8.00
CA PHE A 581 -35.40 -3.83 -9.34
C PHE A 581 -36.87 -3.48 -9.55
N GLY A 582 -37.43 -2.59 -8.72
CA GLY A 582 -38.87 -2.31 -8.68
C GLY A 582 -39.47 -1.78 -9.99
N LYS A 583 -38.65 -1.20 -10.89
CA LYS A 583 -39.12 -0.77 -12.22
C LYS A 583 -38.99 -1.83 -13.31
N LEU A 584 -38.39 -2.99 -13.00
CA LEU A 584 -38.31 -4.13 -13.91
C LEU A 584 -39.53 -5.02 -13.73
N ASP A 585 -40.13 -5.44 -14.84
CA ASP A 585 -41.18 -6.46 -14.80
C ASP A 585 -40.59 -7.80 -14.35
N SER A 586 -41.37 -8.61 -13.63
CA SER A 586 -40.89 -9.91 -13.13
C SER A 586 -40.47 -10.83 -14.28
N GLU A 587 -41.14 -10.70 -15.43
CA GLU A 587 -40.77 -11.41 -16.65
C GLU A 587 -39.37 -11.05 -17.14
N GLU A 588 -38.97 -9.78 -17.03
CA GLU A 588 -37.67 -9.31 -17.47
C GLU A 588 -36.54 -9.82 -16.56
N VAL A 589 -36.76 -9.84 -15.25
CA VAL A 589 -35.82 -10.42 -14.27
C VAL A 589 -35.62 -11.92 -14.56
N LEU A 590 -36.70 -12.64 -14.87
CA LEU A 590 -36.66 -14.04 -15.25
C LEU A 590 -35.92 -14.26 -16.58
N GLU A 591 -36.12 -13.41 -17.58
CA GLU A 591 -35.40 -13.48 -18.85
C GLU A 591 -33.87 -13.35 -18.65
N VAL A 592 -33.43 -12.42 -17.80
CA VAL A 592 -32.00 -12.24 -17.46
C VAL A 592 -31.44 -13.45 -16.71
N PHE A 593 -32.19 -13.97 -15.73
CA PHE A 593 -31.81 -15.17 -14.98
C PHE A 593 -31.65 -16.39 -15.92
N PHE A 594 -32.67 -16.69 -16.74
CA PHE A 594 -32.64 -17.82 -17.67
C PHE A 594 -31.56 -17.68 -18.72
N SER A 595 -31.32 -16.47 -19.24
CA SER A 595 -30.21 -16.22 -20.18
C SER A 595 -28.87 -16.59 -19.55
N SER A 596 -28.63 -16.20 -18.29
CA SER A 596 -27.39 -16.50 -17.58
C SER A 596 -27.27 -17.99 -17.23
N LEU A 597 -28.36 -18.61 -16.76
CA LEU A 597 -28.42 -20.04 -16.43
C LEU A 597 -28.12 -20.94 -17.66
N LEU A 598 -28.67 -20.59 -18.82
CA LEU A 598 -28.45 -21.31 -20.08
C LEU A 598 -27.01 -21.16 -20.57
N ARG A 599 -26.42 -19.96 -20.49
CA ARG A 599 -25.00 -19.70 -20.82
C ARG A 599 -24.02 -20.50 -19.98
N CYS A 600 -24.37 -20.79 -18.73
CA CYS A 600 -23.57 -21.66 -17.85
C CYS A 600 -23.73 -23.16 -18.14
N GLY A 601 -24.54 -23.56 -19.12
CA GLY A 601 -24.75 -24.97 -19.45
C GLY A 601 -25.61 -25.74 -18.46
N ARG A 602 -26.35 -25.05 -17.56
CA ARG A 602 -27.19 -25.68 -16.51
C ARG A 602 -28.55 -26.12 -17.05
N PHE A 603 -28.53 -26.94 -18.10
CA PHE A 603 -29.71 -27.29 -18.89
C PHE A 603 -30.74 -28.13 -18.14
N LYS A 604 -30.30 -28.98 -17.21
CA LYS A 604 -31.22 -29.82 -16.39
C LYS A 604 -32.10 -28.95 -15.50
N LEU A 605 -31.48 -28.02 -14.77
CA LEU A 605 -32.19 -27.07 -13.92
C LEU A 605 -33.08 -26.15 -14.75
N ALA A 606 -32.57 -25.62 -15.88
CA ALA A 606 -33.37 -24.80 -16.79
C ALA A 606 -34.62 -25.56 -17.28
N LYS A 607 -34.49 -26.85 -17.63
CA LYS A 607 -35.62 -27.70 -18.02
C LYS A 607 -36.63 -27.87 -16.89
N GLU A 608 -36.18 -28.08 -15.67
CA GLU A 608 -37.04 -28.20 -14.50
C GLU A 608 -37.81 -26.91 -14.21
N LEU A 609 -37.15 -25.75 -14.29
CA LEU A 609 -37.76 -24.45 -14.01
C LEU A 609 -38.70 -23.96 -15.12
N ILE A 610 -38.44 -24.32 -16.38
CA ILE A 610 -39.28 -23.93 -17.53
C ILE A 610 -40.48 -24.88 -17.68
N LEU A 611 -40.27 -26.20 -17.59
CA LEU A 611 -41.30 -27.22 -17.86
C LEU A 611 -41.91 -27.83 -16.58
N GLY A 612 -41.47 -27.39 -15.40
CA GLY A 612 -41.93 -27.87 -14.11
C GLY A 612 -43.40 -27.55 -13.82
N ARG A 613 -43.86 -27.94 -12.62
CA ARG A 613 -45.25 -27.73 -12.18
C ARG A 613 -45.61 -26.25 -12.05
N ASN A 614 -44.63 -25.41 -11.71
CA ASN A 614 -44.76 -23.97 -11.66
C ASN A 614 -44.04 -23.37 -12.87
N LYS A 615 -44.78 -23.13 -13.95
CA LYS A 615 -44.22 -22.49 -15.16
C LYS A 615 -43.90 -21.04 -14.84
N LEU A 616 -42.61 -20.71 -14.76
CA LEU A 616 -42.14 -19.36 -14.45
C LEU A 616 -42.12 -18.44 -15.69
N ILE A 617 -41.94 -19.01 -16.89
CA ILE A 617 -41.81 -18.26 -18.14
C ILE A 617 -42.70 -18.85 -19.24
N ASP A 618 -43.14 -18.00 -20.18
CA ASP A 618 -43.86 -18.44 -21.37
C ASP A 618 -42.95 -19.25 -22.32
N ILE A 619 -43.54 -20.23 -23.00
CA ILE A 619 -42.84 -21.18 -23.87
C ILE A 619 -42.23 -20.46 -25.09
N THR A 620 -42.89 -19.44 -25.63
CA THR A 620 -42.38 -18.72 -26.82
C THR A 620 -41.14 -17.90 -26.50
N LYS A 621 -41.10 -17.25 -25.32
CA LYS A 621 -39.93 -16.53 -24.81
C LYS A 621 -38.81 -17.49 -24.43
N ALA A 622 -39.13 -18.61 -23.78
CA ALA A 622 -38.16 -19.65 -23.47
C ALA A 622 -37.51 -20.23 -24.73
N GLU A 623 -38.28 -20.47 -25.80
CA GLU A 623 -37.75 -20.93 -27.09
C GLU A 623 -36.73 -19.94 -27.65
N LYS A 624 -37.02 -18.64 -27.59
CA LYS A 624 -36.08 -17.60 -28.02
C LYS A 624 -34.79 -17.62 -27.20
N LEU A 625 -34.88 -17.67 -25.87
CA LEU A 625 -33.71 -17.71 -24.98
C LEU A 625 -32.84 -18.95 -25.20
N VAL A 626 -33.46 -20.11 -25.40
CA VAL A 626 -32.76 -21.38 -25.69
C VAL A 626 -32.03 -21.30 -27.04
N ILE A 627 -32.66 -20.73 -28.06
CA ILE A 627 -32.01 -20.54 -29.37
C ILE A 627 -30.88 -19.52 -29.26
N ASP A 628 -31.06 -18.41 -28.55
CA ASP A 628 -30.02 -17.39 -28.41
C ASP A 628 -28.79 -17.94 -27.64
N ALA A 629 -29.00 -18.75 -26.60
CA ALA A 629 -27.93 -19.43 -25.88
C ALA A 629 -27.25 -20.53 -26.70
N GLU A 630 -28.02 -21.35 -27.43
CA GLU A 630 -27.49 -22.33 -28.39
C GLU A 630 -26.57 -21.65 -29.40
N ARG A 631 -27.00 -20.48 -29.90
CA ARG A 631 -26.25 -19.77 -30.93
C ARG A 631 -24.88 -19.36 -30.44
N GLU A 632 -24.81 -18.88 -29.20
CA GLU A 632 -23.57 -18.50 -28.54
C GLU A 632 -22.62 -19.69 -28.38
N PHE A 633 -23.11 -20.85 -27.95
CA PHE A 633 -22.31 -22.08 -27.87
C PHE A 633 -21.81 -22.55 -29.26
N PHE A 634 -22.68 -22.51 -30.26
CA PHE A 634 -22.34 -22.92 -31.62
C PHE A 634 -21.31 -21.98 -32.26
N ASP A 635 -21.46 -20.67 -32.07
CA ASP A 635 -20.56 -19.66 -32.66
C ASP A 635 -19.18 -19.69 -31.97
N ASN A 636 -19.13 -20.03 -30.68
CA ASN A 636 -17.88 -20.18 -29.93
C ASN A 636 -17.21 -21.55 -30.10
N ALA A 637 -17.91 -22.53 -30.68
CA ALA A 637 -17.40 -23.89 -30.81
C ALA A 637 -16.13 -23.96 -31.68
N THR A 638 -15.07 -24.55 -31.12
CA THR A 638 -13.79 -24.75 -31.82
C THR A 638 -13.69 -26.07 -32.58
N SER A 639 -14.60 -27.01 -32.28
CA SER A 639 -14.68 -28.31 -32.94
C SER A 639 -16.09 -28.53 -33.46
N GLY A 640 -16.21 -29.32 -34.53
CA GLY A 640 -17.50 -29.77 -35.02
C GLY A 640 -18.02 -31.02 -34.33
N ASP A 641 -17.43 -31.51 -33.24
CA ASP A 641 -17.93 -32.73 -32.62
C ASP A 641 -19.21 -32.46 -31.83
N MET A 642 -20.35 -33.07 -32.19
CA MET A 642 -21.61 -32.89 -31.46
C MET A 642 -21.64 -33.63 -30.11
N TYR A 643 -20.66 -34.50 -29.86
CA TYR A 643 -20.56 -35.29 -28.64
C TYR A 643 -19.53 -34.73 -27.64
N SER A 644 -18.83 -33.66 -27.98
CA SER A 644 -17.85 -33.00 -27.10
C SER A 644 -17.77 -31.48 -27.32
N GLY A 645 -17.19 -30.75 -26.36
CA GLY A 645 -17.03 -29.29 -26.44
C GLY A 645 -18.33 -28.48 -26.48
N ASP A 646 -18.24 -27.26 -27.00
CA ASP A 646 -19.36 -26.31 -27.01
C ASP A 646 -20.48 -26.72 -27.98
N LEU A 647 -20.16 -27.47 -29.03
CA LEU A 647 -21.19 -27.95 -29.96
C LEU A 647 -22.10 -29.02 -29.30
N LYS A 648 -21.56 -29.81 -28.37
CA LYS A 648 -22.40 -30.64 -27.48
C LYS A 648 -23.27 -29.79 -26.57
N GLN A 649 -22.73 -28.70 -26.00
CA GLN A 649 -23.52 -27.80 -25.16
C GLN A 649 -24.67 -27.17 -25.96
N ALA A 650 -24.41 -26.71 -27.18
CA ALA A 650 -25.44 -26.25 -28.12
C ALA A 650 -26.53 -27.31 -28.37
N TRP A 651 -26.13 -28.56 -28.60
CA TRP A 651 -27.04 -29.69 -28.81
C TRP A 651 -27.89 -30.01 -27.58
N ASP A 652 -27.27 -30.05 -26.41
CA ASP A 652 -27.96 -30.34 -25.14
C ASP A 652 -28.87 -29.16 -24.72
N CYS A 653 -28.52 -27.91 -25.07
CA CYS A 653 -29.36 -26.73 -24.89
C CYS A 653 -30.70 -26.85 -25.63
N LEU A 654 -30.68 -27.26 -26.90
CA LEU A 654 -31.90 -27.44 -27.71
C LEU A 654 -32.82 -28.55 -27.19
N LYS A 655 -32.29 -29.56 -26.51
CA LYS A 655 -33.07 -30.68 -25.93
C LYS A 655 -33.89 -30.31 -24.68
N ILE A 656 -33.70 -29.11 -24.14
CA ILE A 656 -34.44 -28.62 -22.99
C ILE A 656 -35.94 -28.58 -23.32
N LEU A 657 -36.26 -28.03 -24.49
CA LEU A 657 -37.62 -27.83 -24.97
C LEU A 657 -38.06 -28.93 -25.94
N PRO A 658 -39.36 -29.18 -26.10
CA PRO A 658 -39.86 -30.05 -27.16
C PRO A 658 -39.50 -29.49 -28.55
N PRO A 659 -39.17 -30.34 -29.54
CA PRO A 659 -38.62 -29.89 -30.82
C PRO A 659 -39.67 -29.18 -31.68
N THR A 660 -39.66 -27.84 -31.62
CA THR A 660 -40.39 -26.96 -32.53
C THR A 660 -39.77 -26.96 -33.92
N THR A 661 -40.43 -26.33 -34.90
CA THR A 661 -39.90 -26.22 -36.27
C THR A 661 -38.58 -25.46 -36.31
N GLN A 662 -38.40 -24.44 -35.46
CA GLN A 662 -37.16 -23.67 -35.40
C GLN A 662 -36.04 -24.44 -34.68
N ILE A 663 -36.35 -25.11 -33.56
CA ILE A 663 -35.39 -25.97 -32.85
C ILE A 663 -34.88 -27.09 -33.78
N LYS A 664 -35.75 -27.73 -34.57
CA LYS A 664 -35.34 -28.76 -35.54
C LYS A 664 -34.35 -28.24 -36.59
N LYS A 665 -34.48 -26.98 -37.02
CA LYS A 665 -33.55 -26.37 -37.98
C LYS A 665 -32.18 -26.14 -37.37
N GLU A 666 -32.11 -25.61 -36.15
CA GLU A 666 -30.84 -25.41 -35.44
C GLU A 666 -30.18 -26.76 -35.10
N MET A 667 -30.97 -27.76 -34.67
CA MET A 667 -30.47 -29.14 -34.49
C MET A 667 -29.90 -29.72 -35.79
N GLY A 668 -30.59 -29.53 -36.92
CA GLY A 668 -30.09 -29.95 -38.22
C GLY A 668 -28.76 -29.30 -38.58
N LEU A 669 -28.59 -28.01 -38.26
CA LEU A 669 -27.34 -27.29 -38.53
C LEU A 669 -26.17 -27.84 -37.70
N ILE A 670 -26.41 -28.20 -36.42
CA ILE A 670 -25.42 -28.87 -35.56
C ILE A 670 -25.01 -30.22 -36.16
N GLU A 671 -25.99 -31.04 -36.58
CA GLU A 671 -25.70 -32.32 -37.24
C GLU A 671 -24.91 -32.12 -38.55
N ALA A 672 -25.24 -31.10 -39.35
CA ALA A 672 -24.48 -30.77 -40.56
C ALA A 672 -23.04 -30.35 -40.26
N ALA A 673 -22.83 -29.52 -39.23
CA ALA A 673 -21.50 -29.13 -38.78
C ALA A 673 -20.69 -30.34 -38.33
N HIS A 674 -21.32 -31.27 -37.59
CA HIS A 674 -20.69 -32.53 -37.19
C HIS A 674 -20.26 -33.40 -38.35
N THR A 675 -21.17 -33.65 -39.28
CA THR A 675 -20.88 -34.46 -40.45
C THR A 675 -19.76 -33.83 -41.31
N LEU A 676 -19.78 -32.51 -41.52
CA LEU A 676 -18.75 -31.82 -42.32
C LEU A 676 -17.38 -31.80 -41.62
N ILE A 677 -17.32 -31.38 -40.35
CA ILE A 677 -16.06 -31.09 -39.67
C ILE A 677 -15.48 -32.33 -38.96
N ALA A 678 -16.30 -33.09 -38.23
CA ALA A 678 -15.82 -34.22 -37.43
C ALA A 678 -15.74 -35.52 -38.25
N GLU A 679 -16.80 -35.88 -38.98
CA GLU A 679 -16.86 -37.15 -39.73
C GLU A 679 -16.06 -37.10 -41.04
N TYR A 680 -16.27 -36.05 -41.85
CA TYR A 680 -15.62 -35.92 -43.15
C TYR A 680 -14.35 -35.06 -43.16
N ARG A 681 -14.07 -34.33 -42.07
CA ARG A 681 -12.88 -33.49 -41.90
C ARG A 681 -12.71 -32.46 -43.02
N VAL A 682 -13.82 -31.82 -43.38
CA VAL A 682 -13.84 -30.75 -44.39
C VAL A 682 -13.02 -29.56 -43.91
N GLN A 683 -12.14 -29.09 -44.77
CA GLN A 683 -11.24 -27.97 -44.48
C GLN A 683 -11.74 -26.70 -45.16
N HIS A 684 -11.55 -25.54 -44.51
CA HIS A 684 -11.89 -24.26 -45.13
C HIS A 684 -10.92 -23.94 -46.28
N GLN A 685 -9.63 -24.15 -46.02
CA GLN A 685 -8.49 -24.07 -46.93
C GLN A 685 -7.51 -25.21 -46.63
N PRO A 686 -6.61 -25.61 -47.54
CA PRO A 686 -5.64 -26.67 -47.28
C PRO A 686 -4.87 -26.43 -45.98
N GLY A 687 -5.04 -27.32 -45.00
CA GLY A 687 -4.39 -27.24 -43.69
C GLY A 687 -5.14 -26.43 -42.62
N ILE A 688 -6.24 -25.75 -42.96
CA ILE A 688 -7.06 -24.98 -42.01
C ILE A 688 -8.41 -25.67 -41.79
N SER A 689 -8.68 -26.07 -40.55
CA SER A 689 -9.96 -26.70 -40.18
C SER A 689 -11.13 -25.74 -40.39
N LEU A 690 -12.25 -26.28 -40.88
CA LEU A 690 -13.51 -25.55 -40.93
C LEU A 690 -14.09 -25.42 -39.51
N MET A 691 -14.57 -24.23 -39.16
CA MET A 691 -15.16 -23.94 -37.85
C MET A 691 -16.70 -23.87 -37.97
N PRO A 692 -17.46 -24.30 -36.94
CA PRO A 692 -18.92 -24.23 -36.95
C PRO A 692 -19.49 -22.85 -37.32
N ILE A 693 -18.97 -21.78 -36.73
CA ILE A 693 -19.40 -20.38 -37.01
C ILE A 693 -19.35 -20.04 -38.52
N GLN A 694 -18.36 -20.57 -39.25
CA GLN A 694 -18.22 -20.32 -40.69
C GLN A 694 -19.35 -20.99 -41.49
N ILE A 695 -19.85 -22.13 -41.05
CA ILE A 695 -20.99 -22.80 -41.69
C ILE A 695 -22.26 -21.98 -41.51
N ARG A 696 -22.50 -21.50 -40.28
CA ARG A 696 -23.69 -20.70 -39.98
C ARG A 696 -23.73 -19.37 -40.72
N GLN A 697 -22.60 -18.65 -40.76
CA GLN A 697 -22.47 -17.33 -41.38
C GLN A 697 -22.37 -17.37 -42.92
N SER A 698 -22.16 -18.54 -43.52
CA SER A 698 -22.05 -18.64 -44.98
C SER A 698 -23.36 -18.26 -45.71
N SER A 699 -23.23 -17.45 -46.76
CA SER A 699 -24.34 -17.05 -47.62
C SER A 699 -24.80 -18.17 -48.55
N ASN A 700 -23.89 -19.06 -48.95
CA ASN A 700 -24.18 -20.22 -49.80
C ASN A 700 -23.63 -21.51 -49.19
N ARG A 701 -24.41 -22.13 -48.31
CA ARG A 701 -24.05 -23.37 -47.59
C ARG A 701 -23.81 -24.58 -48.51
N LEU A 702 -24.29 -24.57 -49.75
CA LEU A 702 -24.01 -25.65 -50.72
C LEU A 702 -22.54 -25.73 -51.12
N GLU A 703 -21.75 -24.67 -50.92
CA GLU A 703 -20.31 -24.70 -51.20
C GLU A 703 -19.56 -25.73 -50.34
N PHE A 704 -20.08 -26.07 -49.16
CA PHE A 704 -19.46 -27.09 -48.31
C PHE A 704 -19.57 -28.49 -48.92
N ILE A 705 -20.53 -28.73 -49.82
CA ILE A 705 -20.64 -29.98 -50.56
C ILE A 705 -19.54 -30.08 -51.62
N SER A 706 -19.22 -28.97 -52.29
CA SER A 706 -18.10 -28.95 -53.24
C SER A 706 -16.75 -29.14 -52.52
N LYS A 707 -16.58 -28.54 -51.34
CA LYS A 707 -15.40 -28.78 -50.49
C LYS A 707 -15.32 -30.23 -49.99
N LEU A 708 -16.46 -30.83 -49.63
CA LEU A 708 -16.54 -32.24 -49.23
C LEU A 708 -16.06 -33.17 -50.35
N LEU A 709 -16.49 -32.93 -51.59
CA LEU A 709 -16.09 -33.72 -52.77
C LEU A 709 -14.59 -33.69 -53.03
N ASN A 710 -13.92 -32.56 -52.78
CA ASN A 710 -12.47 -32.45 -52.96
C ASN A 710 -11.67 -33.28 -51.94
N ILE A 711 -12.24 -33.58 -50.78
CA ILE A 711 -11.57 -34.28 -49.69
C ILE A 711 -11.88 -35.77 -49.72
N LYS A 712 -13.16 -36.14 -49.92
CA LYS A 712 -13.65 -37.52 -49.96
C LYS A 712 -14.06 -37.88 -51.38
N ARG A 713 -13.15 -38.50 -52.14
CA ARG A 713 -13.38 -38.85 -53.55
C ARG A 713 -14.58 -39.77 -53.76
N ASP A 714 -14.80 -40.76 -52.89
CA ASP A 714 -15.86 -41.77 -53.08
C ASP A 714 -17.26 -41.33 -52.61
N ILE A 715 -17.43 -40.10 -52.11
CA ILE A 715 -18.70 -39.67 -51.50
C ILE A 715 -19.86 -39.63 -52.50
N TYR A 716 -19.57 -39.54 -53.80
CA TYR A 716 -20.57 -39.59 -54.88
C TYR A 716 -21.34 -40.92 -54.94
N ASN A 717 -20.81 -41.99 -54.33
CA ASN A 717 -21.52 -43.27 -54.18
C ASN A 717 -22.61 -43.24 -53.08
N HIS A 718 -22.64 -42.20 -52.25
CA HIS A 718 -23.54 -42.08 -51.11
C HIS A 718 -24.48 -40.86 -51.24
N HIS A 719 -25.13 -40.71 -52.39
CA HIS A 719 -25.98 -39.55 -52.70
C HIS A 719 -27.10 -39.31 -51.68
N GLU A 720 -27.70 -40.34 -51.09
CA GLU A 720 -28.73 -40.20 -50.06
C GLU A 720 -28.21 -39.48 -48.80
N LYS A 721 -26.98 -39.80 -48.37
CA LYS A 721 -26.34 -39.14 -47.22
C LYS A 721 -26.05 -37.66 -47.50
N VAL A 722 -25.65 -37.34 -48.74
CA VAL A 722 -25.40 -35.95 -49.15
C VAL A 722 -26.71 -35.16 -49.25
N LEU A 723 -27.79 -35.78 -49.72
CA LEU A 723 -29.12 -35.14 -49.73
C LEU A 723 -29.64 -34.89 -48.30
N GLN A 724 -29.40 -35.80 -47.35
CA GLN A 724 -29.68 -35.57 -45.93
C GLN A 724 -28.81 -34.44 -45.35
N LEU A 725 -27.57 -34.31 -45.78
CA LEU A 725 -26.71 -33.19 -45.39
C LEU A 725 -27.21 -31.85 -45.95
N VAL A 726 -27.71 -31.82 -47.19
CA VAL A 726 -28.34 -30.63 -47.79
C VAL A 726 -29.53 -30.17 -46.95
N THR A 727 -30.40 -31.08 -46.53
CA THR A 727 -31.55 -30.71 -45.70
C THR A 727 -31.13 -30.18 -44.33
N ARG A 728 -30.13 -30.84 -43.70
CA ARG A 728 -29.53 -30.41 -42.44
C ARG A 728 -28.84 -29.05 -42.49
N LEU A 729 -28.26 -28.67 -43.63
CA LEU A 729 -27.66 -27.34 -43.84
C LEU A 729 -28.68 -26.19 -43.84
N GLY A 730 -29.98 -26.50 -43.79
CA GLY A 730 -31.07 -25.54 -43.69
C GLY A 730 -31.83 -25.32 -44.99
N TYR A 731 -31.57 -26.12 -46.03
CA TYR A 731 -32.42 -26.17 -47.22
C TYR A 731 -33.64 -27.03 -46.91
N ASN A 732 -34.84 -26.49 -47.11
CA ASN A 732 -36.07 -27.24 -46.85
C ASN A 732 -36.15 -28.49 -47.74
N GLU A 733 -36.94 -29.48 -47.33
CA GLU A 733 -37.17 -30.67 -48.17
C GLU A 733 -37.78 -30.31 -49.54
N ASP A 734 -38.51 -29.20 -49.62
CA ASP A 734 -39.12 -28.70 -50.84
C ASP A 734 -38.13 -27.95 -51.77
N ASP A 735 -36.89 -27.69 -51.35
CA ASP A 735 -35.91 -26.97 -52.17
C ASP A 735 -35.24 -27.91 -53.20
N THR A 736 -35.99 -28.17 -54.26
CA THR A 736 -35.57 -29.02 -55.39
C THR A 736 -34.28 -28.53 -56.05
N LEU A 737 -34.07 -27.22 -56.18
CA LEU A 737 -32.87 -26.64 -56.79
C LEU A 737 -31.61 -26.94 -55.99
N ALA A 738 -31.64 -26.79 -54.66
CA ALA A 738 -30.49 -27.11 -53.81
C ALA A 738 -30.10 -28.60 -53.93
N LYS A 739 -31.10 -29.49 -53.90
CA LYS A 739 -30.89 -30.93 -54.06
C LYS A 739 -30.35 -31.29 -55.44
N VAL A 740 -30.91 -30.72 -56.51
CA VAL A 740 -30.47 -30.95 -57.89
C VAL A 740 -29.04 -30.44 -58.10
N LYS A 741 -28.68 -29.27 -57.54
CA LYS A 741 -27.29 -28.77 -57.57
C LYS A 741 -26.34 -29.74 -56.86
N ALA A 742 -26.70 -30.24 -55.68
CA ALA A 742 -25.88 -31.21 -54.96
C ALA A 742 -25.70 -32.52 -55.74
N ILE A 743 -26.76 -33.10 -56.32
CA ILE A 743 -26.66 -34.30 -57.17
C ILE A 743 -25.80 -34.03 -58.40
N SER A 744 -25.93 -32.86 -59.02
CA SER A 744 -25.14 -32.48 -60.19
C SER A 744 -23.64 -32.31 -59.85
N MET A 745 -23.32 -31.79 -58.66
CA MET A 745 -21.95 -31.75 -58.13
C MET A 745 -21.39 -33.17 -57.92
N LEU A 746 -22.18 -34.10 -57.38
CA LEU A 746 -21.78 -35.51 -57.21
C LEU A 746 -21.56 -36.20 -58.58
N ALA A 747 -22.46 -35.99 -59.53
CA ALA A 747 -22.36 -36.55 -60.87
C ALA A 747 -21.13 -36.02 -61.62
N SER A 748 -20.78 -34.75 -61.40
CA SER A 748 -19.57 -34.12 -61.94
C SER A 748 -18.31 -34.71 -61.30
N ALA A 749 -18.32 -34.95 -59.99
CA ALA A 749 -17.19 -35.59 -59.30
C ALA A 749 -16.96 -37.03 -59.78
N ALA A 750 -18.03 -37.83 -59.93
CA ALA A 750 -17.96 -39.18 -60.49
C ALA A 750 -17.39 -39.17 -61.92
N LEU A 751 -17.73 -38.17 -62.72
CA LEU A 751 -17.23 -37.99 -64.09
C LEU A 751 -15.73 -37.65 -64.11
N VAL A 752 -15.24 -36.84 -63.16
CA VAL A 752 -13.81 -36.52 -63.00
C VAL A 752 -12.98 -37.72 -62.56
N GLU A 753 -13.53 -38.59 -61.71
CA GLU A 753 -12.88 -39.84 -61.28
C GLU A 753 -13.10 -41.02 -62.26
N GLU A 754 -13.66 -40.74 -63.45
CA GLU A 754 -13.91 -41.71 -64.53
C GLU A 754 -14.92 -42.83 -64.20
N ASP A 755 -15.75 -42.65 -63.16
CA ASP A 755 -16.88 -43.53 -62.83
C ASP A 755 -18.14 -43.12 -63.60
N TYR A 756 -18.14 -43.45 -64.89
CA TYR A 756 -19.23 -43.08 -65.80
C TYR A 756 -20.57 -43.75 -65.48
N LEU A 757 -20.54 -44.95 -64.90
CA LEU A 757 -21.76 -45.68 -64.54
C LEU A 757 -22.46 -45.02 -63.36
N GLN A 758 -21.71 -44.57 -62.36
CA GLN A 758 -22.30 -43.86 -61.24
C GLN A 758 -22.74 -42.45 -61.64
N SER A 759 -21.97 -41.74 -62.46
CA SER A 759 -22.38 -40.46 -63.04
C SER A 759 -23.70 -40.58 -63.83
N TYR A 760 -23.87 -41.66 -64.61
CA TYR A 760 -25.11 -41.98 -65.32
C TYR A 760 -26.31 -42.11 -64.37
N LYS A 761 -26.19 -42.91 -63.30
CA LYS A 761 -27.27 -43.09 -62.31
C LYS A 761 -27.63 -41.78 -61.63
N LEU A 762 -26.65 -40.97 -61.26
CA LEU A 762 -26.89 -39.66 -60.65
C LEU A 762 -27.58 -38.68 -61.60
N CYS A 763 -27.27 -38.73 -62.90
CA CYS A 763 -28.00 -37.96 -63.91
C CYS A 763 -29.47 -38.39 -64.00
N GLN A 764 -29.78 -39.69 -63.94
CA GLN A 764 -31.16 -40.19 -63.92
C GLN A 764 -31.92 -39.65 -62.71
N ILE A 765 -31.31 -39.69 -61.53
CA ILE A 765 -31.89 -39.17 -60.29
C ILE A 765 -32.14 -37.66 -60.41
N ALA A 766 -31.18 -36.89 -60.93
CA ALA A 766 -31.33 -35.45 -61.13
C ALA A 766 -32.49 -35.10 -62.09
N VAL A 767 -32.65 -35.86 -63.18
CA VAL A 767 -33.74 -35.70 -64.15
C VAL A 767 -35.09 -36.02 -63.52
N GLU A 768 -35.19 -37.12 -62.77
CA GLU A 768 -36.42 -37.48 -62.06
C GLU A 768 -36.84 -36.37 -61.07
N MET A 769 -35.88 -35.81 -60.34
CA MET A 769 -36.14 -34.67 -59.43
C MET A 769 -36.58 -33.40 -60.17
N ALA A 770 -36.01 -33.13 -61.34
CA ALA A 770 -36.39 -31.98 -62.17
C ALA A 770 -37.78 -32.16 -62.82
N LEU A 771 -38.15 -33.37 -63.24
CA LEU A 771 -39.48 -33.67 -63.78
C LEU A 771 -40.56 -33.59 -62.69
N ASN A 772 -40.23 -33.95 -61.46
CA ASN A 772 -41.12 -33.88 -60.28
C ASN A 772 -41.09 -32.52 -59.56
N LYS A 773 -40.56 -31.46 -60.18
CA LYS A 773 -40.46 -30.12 -59.56
C LYS A 773 -41.83 -29.47 -59.32
N SER A 774 -41.94 -28.70 -58.24
CA SER A 774 -43.19 -28.03 -57.83
C SER A 774 -43.54 -26.85 -58.73
N THR A 775 -44.81 -26.75 -59.13
CA THR A 775 -45.35 -25.64 -59.93
C THR A 775 -45.49 -24.33 -59.15
N LYS A 776 -45.25 -24.34 -57.83
CA LYS A 776 -45.38 -23.16 -56.96
C LYS A 776 -44.22 -22.15 -57.11
N HIS A 777 -43.08 -22.56 -57.66
CA HIS A 777 -41.90 -21.70 -57.74
C HIS A 777 -41.88 -20.83 -59.01
N PRO A 778 -41.23 -19.64 -58.98
CA PRO A 778 -41.10 -18.77 -60.14
C PRO A 778 -40.44 -19.47 -61.34
N LYS A 779 -40.80 -19.04 -62.56
CA LYS A 779 -40.23 -19.60 -63.80
C LYS A 779 -38.70 -19.61 -63.80
N ALA A 780 -38.06 -18.52 -63.34
CA ALA A 780 -36.61 -18.43 -63.23
C ALA A 780 -35.98 -19.50 -62.32
N TYR A 781 -36.66 -19.92 -61.25
CA TYR A 781 -36.18 -21.01 -60.39
C TYR A 781 -36.25 -22.34 -61.12
N ASN A 782 -37.36 -22.63 -61.78
CA ASN A 782 -37.56 -23.86 -62.55
C ASN A 782 -36.62 -23.94 -63.76
N ASP A 783 -36.33 -22.82 -64.40
CA ASP A 783 -35.36 -22.71 -65.49
C ASP A 783 -33.94 -23.00 -64.99
N GLN A 784 -33.56 -22.57 -63.77
CA GLN A 784 -32.27 -22.90 -63.16
C GLN A 784 -32.14 -24.38 -62.80
N VAL A 785 -33.22 -25.01 -62.34
CA VAL A 785 -33.25 -26.46 -62.09
C VAL A 785 -32.96 -27.20 -63.39
N ASP A 786 -33.73 -26.91 -64.45
CA ASP A 786 -33.55 -27.53 -65.76
C ASP A 786 -32.15 -27.28 -66.31
N HIS A 787 -31.68 -26.03 -66.17
CA HIS A 787 -30.36 -25.60 -66.59
C HIS A 787 -29.24 -26.46 -65.99
N THR A 788 -29.32 -26.70 -64.68
CA THR A 788 -28.30 -27.49 -63.97
C THR A 788 -28.29 -28.96 -64.45
N VAL A 789 -29.47 -29.55 -64.69
CA VAL A 789 -29.59 -30.96 -65.06
C VAL A 789 -29.19 -31.23 -66.51
N TRP A 790 -29.65 -30.41 -67.47
CA TRP A 790 -29.31 -30.66 -68.88
C TRP A 790 -27.80 -30.53 -69.12
N GLN A 791 -27.13 -29.61 -68.42
CA GLN A 791 -25.69 -29.41 -68.54
C GLN A 791 -24.88 -30.63 -68.09
N ILE A 792 -25.19 -31.20 -66.92
CA ILE A 792 -24.47 -32.39 -66.44
C ILE A 792 -24.74 -33.60 -67.33
N CYS A 793 -25.98 -33.75 -67.80
CA CYS A 793 -26.36 -34.79 -68.76
C CYS A 793 -25.61 -34.64 -70.10
N PHE A 794 -25.57 -33.42 -70.65
CA PHE A 794 -24.85 -33.14 -71.88
C PHE A 794 -23.34 -33.40 -71.76
N ASN A 795 -22.75 -33.01 -70.63
CA ASN A 795 -21.33 -33.25 -70.33
C ASN A 795 -21.00 -34.74 -70.31
N LEU A 796 -21.81 -35.58 -69.66
CA LEU A 796 -21.61 -37.03 -69.65
C LEU A 796 -21.81 -37.66 -71.04
N GLY A 797 -22.83 -37.23 -71.77
CA GLY A 797 -23.17 -37.78 -73.10
C GLY A 797 -22.10 -37.51 -74.18
N LYS A 798 -21.45 -36.36 -74.12
CA LYS A 798 -20.41 -35.92 -75.08
C LYS A 798 -19.07 -36.65 -74.90
N LEU A 799 -18.82 -37.25 -73.73
CA LEU A 799 -17.53 -37.88 -73.43
C LEU A 799 -17.27 -39.12 -74.30
N LYS A 800 -16.26 -39.01 -75.17
CA LYS A 800 -15.82 -40.13 -76.02
C LYS A 800 -15.16 -41.26 -75.24
N SER A 801 -14.68 -40.99 -74.02
CA SER A 801 -14.05 -41.98 -73.12
C SER A 801 -15.03 -42.93 -72.45
N PHE A 802 -16.34 -42.66 -72.53
CA PHE A 802 -17.36 -43.59 -72.05
C PHE A 802 -17.81 -44.48 -73.21
N ASP A 803 -17.44 -45.77 -73.14
CA ASP A 803 -17.61 -46.73 -74.23
C ASP A 803 -19.07 -47.17 -74.47
N ASP A 804 -19.95 -46.99 -73.47
CA ASP A 804 -21.37 -47.37 -73.55
C ASP A 804 -22.19 -46.34 -74.34
N VAL A 805 -22.23 -46.53 -75.67
CA VAL A 805 -22.97 -45.70 -76.62
C VAL A 805 -24.46 -45.63 -76.28
N SER A 806 -25.06 -46.73 -75.83
CA SER A 806 -26.49 -46.81 -75.49
C SER A 806 -26.83 -45.91 -74.31
N ARG A 807 -26.04 -45.96 -73.23
CA ARG A 807 -26.23 -45.08 -72.07
C ARG A 807 -25.94 -43.63 -72.41
N ARG A 808 -24.91 -43.33 -73.21
CA ARG A 808 -24.62 -41.96 -73.66
C ARG A 808 -25.73 -41.33 -74.48
N LEU A 809 -26.33 -42.08 -75.41
CA LEU A 809 -27.50 -41.61 -76.16
C LEU A 809 -28.71 -41.37 -75.25
N ASN A 810 -28.88 -42.21 -74.23
CA ASN A 810 -29.94 -42.05 -73.24
C ASN A 810 -29.76 -40.77 -72.41
N VAL A 811 -28.54 -40.47 -71.92
CA VAL A 811 -28.29 -39.20 -71.19
C VAL A 811 -28.44 -37.98 -72.10
N LEU A 812 -27.99 -38.05 -73.35
CA LEU A 812 -28.23 -36.97 -74.33
C LEU A 812 -29.72 -36.77 -74.59
N SER A 813 -30.52 -37.83 -74.62
CA SER A 813 -31.98 -37.72 -74.73
C SER A 813 -32.62 -37.07 -73.50
N MET A 814 -32.10 -37.35 -72.29
CA MET A 814 -32.51 -36.67 -71.06
C MET A 814 -32.10 -35.20 -71.04
N ALA A 815 -30.94 -34.86 -71.59
CA ALA A 815 -30.53 -33.47 -71.76
C ALA A 815 -31.48 -32.72 -72.71
N MET A 816 -31.90 -33.35 -73.82
CA MET A 816 -32.84 -32.73 -74.77
C MET A 816 -34.21 -32.41 -74.16
N SER A 817 -34.70 -33.24 -73.23
CA SER A 817 -36.01 -33.00 -72.60
C SER A 817 -36.02 -31.80 -71.66
N LEU A 818 -34.85 -31.39 -71.15
CA LEU A 818 -34.70 -30.32 -70.18
C LEU A 818 -33.95 -29.10 -70.73
N SER A 819 -33.31 -29.21 -71.90
CA SER A 819 -32.51 -28.12 -72.48
C SER A 819 -33.39 -26.96 -72.97
N PRO A 820 -32.95 -25.70 -72.78
CA PRO A 820 -33.56 -24.55 -73.44
C PRO A 820 -33.52 -24.69 -74.97
N ALA A 821 -34.50 -24.07 -75.65
CA ALA A 821 -34.61 -24.14 -77.12
C ALA A 821 -33.35 -23.67 -77.86
N GLU A 822 -32.55 -22.80 -77.24
CA GLU A 822 -31.29 -22.27 -77.78
C GLU A 822 -30.20 -23.34 -77.90
N HIS A 823 -30.08 -24.24 -76.91
CA HIS A 823 -29.02 -25.27 -76.84
C HIS A 823 -29.48 -26.64 -77.38
N LEU A 824 -30.76 -26.81 -77.68
CA LEU A 824 -31.31 -28.07 -78.20
C LEU A 824 -30.60 -28.54 -79.48
N ARG A 825 -30.20 -27.60 -80.35
CA ARG A 825 -29.46 -27.91 -81.59
C ARG A 825 -28.12 -28.57 -81.32
N ASP A 826 -27.39 -28.08 -80.31
CA ASP A 826 -26.07 -28.60 -79.96
C ASP A 826 -26.17 -29.99 -79.32
N VAL A 827 -27.17 -30.20 -78.46
CA VAL A 827 -27.46 -31.52 -77.87
C VAL A 827 -27.86 -32.53 -78.95
N LEU A 828 -28.74 -32.12 -79.88
CA LEU A 828 -29.17 -32.94 -81.03
C LEU A 828 -28.01 -33.29 -81.97
N ALA A 829 -27.07 -32.35 -82.20
CA ALA A 829 -25.91 -32.60 -83.02
C ALA A 829 -25.01 -33.67 -82.39
N ALA A 830 -24.71 -33.55 -81.08
CA ALA A 830 -23.95 -34.54 -80.34
C ALA A 830 -24.64 -35.92 -80.31
N TRP A 831 -25.98 -35.95 -80.20
CA TRP A 831 -26.76 -37.19 -80.25
C TRP A 831 -26.68 -37.85 -81.62
N ARG A 832 -26.83 -37.09 -82.72
CA ARG A 832 -26.75 -37.61 -84.10
C ARG A 832 -25.36 -38.12 -84.47
N GLU A 833 -24.31 -37.42 -84.06
CA GLU A 833 -22.92 -37.87 -84.25
C GLU A 833 -22.71 -39.24 -83.59
N LEU A 834 -23.23 -39.42 -82.37
CA LEU A 834 -23.09 -40.66 -81.63
C LEU A 834 -23.99 -41.78 -82.18
N ASP A 835 -25.22 -41.49 -82.59
CA ASP A 835 -26.14 -42.50 -83.14
C ASP A 835 -25.63 -43.05 -84.49
N ALA A 836 -24.98 -42.21 -85.29
CA ALA A 836 -24.32 -42.62 -86.54
C ALA A 836 -23.14 -43.59 -86.33
N THR A 837 -22.58 -43.67 -85.11
CA THR A 837 -21.50 -44.61 -84.77
C THR A 837 -22.02 -45.97 -84.27
N LYS A 838 -23.34 -46.18 -84.15
CA LYS A 838 -23.87 -47.52 -83.90
C LYS A 838 -23.63 -48.39 -85.14
N PRO A 839 -23.09 -49.61 -84.99
CA PRO A 839 -23.17 -50.58 -86.07
C PRO A 839 -24.64 -50.80 -86.40
N SER A 840 -24.96 -50.74 -87.69
CA SER A 840 -26.32 -51.03 -88.14
C SER A 840 -26.67 -52.48 -87.75
N GLN A 841 -27.95 -52.80 -87.54
CA GLN A 841 -28.37 -54.20 -87.36
C GLN A 841 -27.93 -55.10 -88.55
N ILE A 842 -27.53 -54.49 -89.67
CA ILE A 842 -27.02 -55.13 -90.87
C ILE A 842 -25.54 -55.52 -90.71
N ASP A 843 -24.72 -54.74 -89.98
CA ASP A 843 -23.30 -55.05 -89.73
C ASP A 843 -23.12 -56.20 -88.72
N LEU A 844 -24.01 -56.32 -87.74
CA LEU A 844 -24.02 -57.44 -86.78
C LEU A 844 -24.44 -58.76 -87.46
N ALA A 845 -25.30 -58.70 -88.48
CA ALA A 845 -25.68 -59.88 -89.27
C ALA A 845 -24.58 -60.34 -90.24
N GLN A 846 -23.70 -59.44 -90.69
CA GLN A 846 -22.54 -59.77 -91.53
C GLN A 846 -21.39 -60.40 -90.72
N LEU A 847 -21.21 -59.98 -89.46
CA LEU A 847 -20.24 -60.59 -88.53
C LEU A 847 -20.63 -62.01 -88.04
N ASP A 848 -21.92 -62.36 -88.05
CA ASP A 848 -22.39 -63.73 -87.81
C ASP A 848 -22.31 -64.63 -89.06
N ALA A 849 -22.29 -64.04 -90.27
CA ALA A 849 -22.09 -64.78 -91.52
C ALA A 849 -20.61 -65.19 -91.72
N ASP A 850 -19.66 -64.32 -91.35
CA ASP A 850 -18.22 -64.62 -91.43
C ASP A 850 -17.75 -65.63 -90.37
N ARG A 851 -18.53 -65.85 -89.31
CA ARG A 851 -18.25 -66.89 -88.29
C ARG A 851 -18.65 -68.31 -88.72
N TYR A 852 -19.39 -68.47 -89.82
CA TYR A 852 -19.86 -69.77 -90.31
C TYR A 852 -18.95 -70.42 -91.37
N GLU A 853 -17.99 -69.70 -91.96
CA GLU A 853 -17.10 -70.23 -93.02
C GLU A 853 -15.67 -70.57 -92.58
N THR A 854 -15.28 -70.35 -91.31
CA THR A 854 -13.93 -70.65 -90.81
C THR A 854 -13.89 -71.67 -89.67
N ASN A 855 -14.83 -72.62 -89.61
CA ASN A 855 -14.82 -73.69 -88.61
C ASN A 855 -15.09 -75.09 -89.19
N THR A 856 -14.54 -75.37 -90.37
CA THR A 856 -14.26 -76.74 -90.82
C THR A 856 -12.77 -76.89 -91.11
N GLU A 857 -11.94 -76.81 -90.06
CA GLU A 857 -10.69 -77.56 -89.98
C GLU A 857 -10.14 -77.49 -88.54
N SER A 858 -9.78 -78.65 -87.99
CA SER A 858 -9.10 -78.87 -86.70
C SER A 858 -9.94 -78.87 -85.42
N ALA A 859 -10.93 -79.77 -85.38
CA ALA A 859 -11.13 -80.57 -84.19
C ALA A 859 -9.94 -81.55 -84.02
N SER A 860 -9.07 -81.31 -83.04
CA SER A 860 -8.25 -82.37 -82.45
C SER A 860 -7.80 -82.02 -81.04
N ASN A 861 -8.27 -82.85 -80.11
CA ASN A 861 -7.62 -83.27 -78.87
C ASN A 861 -7.82 -82.46 -77.58
N TRP A 862 -8.79 -82.97 -76.81
CA TRP A 862 -8.62 -83.62 -75.50
C TRP A 862 -8.07 -82.81 -74.31
N GLN A 863 -8.97 -82.66 -73.31
CA GLN A 863 -8.78 -82.91 -71.87
C GLN A 863 -7.82 -82.07 -71.02
N GLY A 864 -8.35 -81.62 -69.87
CA GLY A 864 -7.58 -81.30 -68.66
C GLY A 864 -7.86 -79.90 -68.11
N LEU A 865 -8.68 -79.78 -67.06
CA LEU A 865 -8.25 -79.69 -65.66
C LEU A 865 -8.09 -78.25 -65.15
N LEU A 866 -9.01 -77.90 -64.25
CA LEU A 866 -8.82 -77.05 -63.05
C LEU A 866 -7.36 -76.95 -62.58
N GLN A 867 -6.85 -75.73 -62.31
CA GLN A 867 -6.26 -75.36 -61.01
C GLN A 867 -5.65 -73.94 -60.97
N ASN A 868 -5.97 -73.24 -59.87
CA ASN A 868 -5.14 -72.39 -59.01
C ASN A 868 -4.20 -71.30 -59.55
N ALA A 869 -4.53 -70.06 -59.17
CA ALA A 869 -3.76 -69.20 -58.25
C ALA A 869 -2.23 -69.37 -58.15
N THR A 870 -1.47 -68.27 -58.22
CA THR A 870 -0.88 -67.58 -57.04
C THR A 870 0.24 -66.59 -57.40
N LYS A 871 0.26 -65.48 -56.64
CA LYS A 871 1.42 -64.73 -56.06
C LYS A 871 2.42 -64.05 -57.01
N GLN A 872 2.61 -62.71 -56.98
CA GLN A 872 3.09 -61.82 -55.89
C GLN A 872 4.60 -61.92 -55.65
N TRP A 873 5.31 -60.77 -55.71
CA TRP A 873 6.42 -60.28 -54.85
C TRP A 873 6.80 -58.85 -55.33
N SER A 874 6.67 -57.79 -54.51
CA SER A 874 7.53 -57.33 -53.40
C SER A 874 8.84 -56.67 -53.91
N LEU A 875 8.97 -55.35 -54.02
CA LEU A 875 9.26 -54.27 -53.03
C LEU A 875 10.76 -54.05 -52.81
N GLY A 876 11.23 -52.84 -53.17
CA GLY A 876 12.47 -52.21 -52.73
C GLY A 876 13.59 -52.16 -53.77
N ASP A 877 13.86 -50.98 -54.35
CA ASP A 877 15.02 -50.20 -53.89
C ASP A 877 15.02 -48.76 -54.40
N LEU A 878 15.45 -47.87 -53.53
CA LEU A 878 15.57 -46.43 -53.71
C LEU A 878 17.05 -46.11 -54.01
N LEU A 879 17.26 -45.14 -54.92
CA LEU A 879 18.39 -44.20 -55.00
C LEU A 879 19.69 -44.59 -55.74
N ALA A 880 19.89 -43.94 -56.88
CA ALA A 880 21.00 -43.01 -57.19
C ALA A 880 20.73 -42.42 -58.60
N GLY A 881 20.99 -41.17 -58.97
CA GLY A 881 21.69 -40.06 -58.34
C GLY A 881 21.63 -38.83 -59.29
N THR A 882 21.50 -37.66 -58.67
CA THR A 882 22.07 -36.35 -59.04
C THR A 882 22.10 -35.81 -60.49
N SER A 883 21.60 -34.56 -60.54
CA SER A 883 22.19 -33.33 -61.14
C SER A 883 21.77 -32.84 -62.53
N GLY A 884 21.25 -31.60 -62.55
CA GLY A 884 21.68 -30.54 -63.48
C GLY A 884 20.78 -30.16 -64.66
N GLU A 885 19.92 -29.14 -64.44
CA GLU A 885 19.39 -28.07 -65.33
C GLU A 885 18.90 -28.30 -66.79
N GLN A 886 17.91 -27.47 -67.19
CA GLN A 886 17.26 -27.32 -68.50
C GLN A 886 16.32 -28.50 -68.89
N THR A 887 15.12 -28.35 -69.44
CA THR A 887 14.43 -27.28 -70.19
C THR A 887 12.93 -27.61 -70.21
N GLU A 888 12.09 -26.61 -70.48
CA GLU A 888 10.63 -26.70 -70.62
C GLU A 888 10.14 -27.85 -71.52
N GLY A 889 9.06 -28.51 -71.10
CA GLY A 889 8.36 -29.46 -71.96
C GLY A 889 7.14 -30.13 -71.32
N GLY A 890 5.95 -29.76 -71.81
CA GLY A 890 4.81 -30.68 -71.89
C GLY A 890 3.77 -30.62 -70.78
N LYS A 891 2.73 -29.79 -70.98
CA LYS A 891 1.47 -29.88 -70.23
C LYS A 891 0.85 -31.27 -70.41
N ARG A 892 0.63 -31.99 -69.29
CA ARG A 892 -0.01 -33.31 -69.25
C ARG A 892 -1.51 -33.20 -69.50
N LYS A 893 -2.09 -34.18 -70.20
CA LYS A 893 -3.52 -34.32 -70.56
C LYS A 893 -4.52 -34.15 -69.39
N ARG A 894 -4.06 -34.19 -68.13
CA ARG A 894 -4.88 -34.04 -66.91
C ARG A 894 -5.36 -32.60 -66.67
N ASP A 895 -4.61 -31.59 -67.10
CA ASP A 895 -5.00 -30.17 -66.91
C ASP A 895 -6.06 -29.71 -67.93
N ILE A 896 -6.23 -30.45 -69.02
CA ILE A 896 -7.17 -30.10 -70.10
C ILE A 896 -8.62 -30.44 -69.70
N VAL A 897 -8.84 -31.48 -68.89
CA VAL A 897 -10.18 -31.86 -68.41
C VAL A 897 -10.65 -30.93 -67.28
N ARG A 898 -9.72 -30.45 -66.45
CA ARG A 898 -10.02 -29.53 -65.33
C ARG A 898 -10.51 -28.15 -65.82
N ASN A 899 -9.99 -27.66 -66.94
CA ASN A 899 -10.38 -26.37 -67.53
C ASN A 899 -11.73 -26.41 -68.26
N VAL A 900 -12.21 -27.57 -68.71
CA VAL A 900 -13.49 -27.69 -69.43
C VAL A 900 -14.69 -27.78 -68.47
N VAL A 901 -14.49 -28.29 -67.25
CA VAL A 901 -15.55 -28.45 -66.26
C VAL A 901 -15.56 -27.33 -65.21
N GLY A 902 -14.43 -26.65 -64.98
CA GLY A 902 -14.25 -25.73 -63.86
C GLY A 902 -14.78 -24.30 -64.01
N SER A 903 -15.35 -23.89 -65.15
CA SER A 903 -15.64 -22.45 -65.38
C SER A 903 -17.11 -22.03 -65.21
N TRP A 904 -18.05 -22.93 -64.94
CA TRP A 904 -19.49 -22.60 -65.01
C TRP A 904 -20.35 -23.09 -63.84
N LEU A 905 -19.74 -23.63 -62.77
CA LEU A 905 -20.44 -24.10 -61.57
C LEU A 905 -19.79 -23.64 -60.24
N PHE A 906 -18.89 -22.65 -60.31
CA PHE A 906 -18.29 -21.98 -59.15
C PHE A 906 -18.65 -20.50 -59.14
#